data_AF-A0AA36NI94-F1
#
_entry.id   AF-A0AA36NI94-F1
#
_cell.length_a   1.000
_cell.length_b   1.000
_cell.length_c   1.000
_cell.angle_alpha   90.00
_cell.angle_beta   90.00
_cell.angle_gamma   90.00
#
_symmetry.space_group_name_H-M   'P 1'
#
loop_
_entity.id
_entity.type
_entity.pdbx_description
1 polymer ?
#
loop_
_entity_poly.entity_id
_entity_poly.type
_entity_poly.pdbx_seq_one_letter_code
_entity_poly.pdbx_strand_id
1 'polypeptide(L)'
;MGKLARGLVEQAKAAKDSGDSHGAAELLQKAARGKGAQAEVARYELALLNAQLGRHEEADRWLRSLGFTWKLSPQLLDGTALAGPRCAGEEFQVVAFDHALPGELLATLQDAFGPGAAFWTEHGYPTENFFSYNQPLADEGALPAAARCLEALAQDAFRSAGELTSVEWWAHLRPAGSGSGHQLHFDLDEVALAQACQPRHPLISCVLYLSANGATRSATMVTDQSLEPNSRAQRAWLCEPRVNRALLFNGALLHGVLPILGAAEAEPRITLMLGLWASNPCCSPAPALEEKFGPNMRVPDAGAGFTWPAKLSDASNGPKRQRPAQAERAELSGPISPVWCPVPSEPSQLETSTASSVDFLGKWFLRHAPEKLQQFDEVEEVSMDELQRLRAEADKKLSSQLAQNSLGWPPVDPVSKAPTGLRSFVVHEDPRMVAVPQFLSKEECDHLCELAQGSWIRSLVGKFADPAAGQTDKVATAEARTRTSSSCPLRPAQTVLVQRIEQRLAQLAKLPLENLERLVVVRYEPGQEFSLHHDGKFRPTTVFIYLNELPDNAGGDTFFPHLGFSFVPRTGCAVMWPNAQEDGSEDSRMVHAGRPPATGVKFGVNCFFNVDVKRVVSSPSMTVAAEECPAIDIASLEGDRGTSERSRTFSLGTEPALRVVPSFLTPEEAEDFEAKGRPASSSFQGSTVTLRTFGFQETPLVAQVEERLTEWNEFAAANLGSLRLVRGNTGLGMGNRGCGQRSASICLSEKAEAHFPHLGVRVVMQRGDLLEWPNAWFQSETAKEKITVEDLRTSHVHLIDAVLLDASFHDKSVRPDKA
;
A
#
# COMPACT_ATOMS: atom_id res chain seq x y z
N MET A 1 -21.71 4.62 22.76
CA MET A 1 -20.50 4.94 23.56
C MET A 1 -19.44 5.75 22.80
N GLY A 2 -19.19 5.53 21.50
CA GLY A 2 -18.17 6.28 20.73
C GLY A 2 -18.37 7.81 20.64
N LYS A 3 -19.61 8.30 20.46
CA LYS A 3 -19.91 9.75 20.44
C LYS A 3 -19.62 10.46 21.78
N LEU A 4 -19.78 9.75 22.90
CA LEU A 4 -19.49 10.29 24.25
C LEU A 4 -17.98 10.41 24.48
N ALA A 5 -17.20 9.42 24.05
CA ALA A 5 -15.74 9.44 24.16
C ALA A 5 -15.10 10.59 23.36
N ARG A 6 -15.57 10.83 22.13
CA ARG A 6 -15.11 11.95 21.29
C ARG A 6 -15.31 13.31 21.96
N GLY A 7 -16.52 13.57 22.49
CA GLY A 7 -16.81 14.83 23.17
C GLY A 7 -15.97 15.06 24.43
N LEU A 8 -15.64 13.99 25.16
CA LEU A 8 -14.76 14.07 26.34
C LEU A 8 -13.30 14.39 25.96
N VAL A 9 -12.80 13.84 24.84
CA VAL A 9 -11.45 14.16 24.34
C VAL A 9 -11.35 15.61 23.88
N GLU A 10 -12.36 16.13 23.17
CA GLU A 10 -12.43 17.53 22.76
C GLU A 10 -12.46 18.48 23.97
N GLN A 11 -13.24 18.15 25.00
CA GLN A 11 -13.28 18.91 26.27
C GLN A 11 -11.93 18.85 27.01
N ALA A 12 -11.26 17.70 27.01
CA ALA A 12 -9.95 17.57 27.62
C ALA A 12 -8.87 18.42 26.94
N LYS A 13 -8.92 18.52 25.60
CA LYS A 13 -8.04 19.41 24.83
C LYS A 13 -8.26 20.87 25.22
N ALA A 14 -9.51 21.31 25.30
CA ALA A 14 -9.84 22.67 25.74
C ALA A 14 -9.37 22.96 27.18
N ALA A 15 -9.50 21.98 28.09
CA ALA A 15 -8.99 22.10 29.46
C ALA A 15 -7.46 22.17 29.51
N LYS A 16 -6.76 21.41 28.64
CA LYS A 16 -5.30 21.47 28.51
C LYS A 16 -4.84 22.84 28.00
N ASP A 17 -5.51 23.37 26.98
CA ASP A 17 -5.21 24.67 26.38
C ASP A 17 -5.47 25.83 27.36
N SER A 18 -6.41 25.68 28.30
CA SER A 18 -6.65 26.65 29.38
C SER A 18 -5.76 26.47 30.61
N GLY A 19 -4.84 25.50 30.59
CA GLY A 19 -3.94 25.18 31.71
C GLY A 19 -4.55 24.30 32.80
N ASP A 20 -5.81 23.86 32.69
CA ASP A 20 -6.46 22.92 33.60
C ASP A 20 -6.05 21.47 33.30
N SER A 21 -4.82 21.14 33.66
CA SER A 21 -4.26 19.79 33.50
C SER A 21 -4.98 18.74 34.36
N HIS A 22 -5.64 19.15 35.45
CA HIS A 22 -6.38 18.24 36.33
C HIS A 22 -7.72 17.84 35.71
N GLY A 23 -8.51 18.82 35.27
CA GLY A 23 -9.77 18.60 34.56
C GLY A 23 -9.55 17.83 33.25
N ALA A 24 -8.48 18.14 32.51
CA ALA A 24 -8.08 17.38 31.33
C ALA A 24 -7.85 15.90 31.66
N ALA A 25 -7.13 15.60 32.76
CA ALA A 25 -6.85 14.21 33.16
C ALA A 25 -8.13 13.46 33.55
N GLU A 26 -9.07 14.09 34.27
CA GLU A 26 -10.34 13.47 34.64
C GLU A 26 -11.21 13.12 33.41
N LEU A 27 -11.29 14.04 32.45
CA LEU A 27 -12.04 13.87 31.21
C LEU A 27 -11.44 12.74 30.37
N LEU A 28 -10.12 12.70 30.23
CA LEU A 28 -9.41 11.62 29.53
C LEU A 28 -9.57 10.27 30.24
N GLN A 29 -9.51 10.23 31.58
CA GLN A 29 -9.76 8.99 32.33
C GLN A 29 -11.18 8.45 32.12
N LYS A 30 -12.19 9.34 32.05
CA LYS A 30 -13.57 8.94 31.73
C LYS A 30 -13.66 8.39 30.31
N ALA A 31 -13.01 9.02 29.34
CA ALA A 31 -12.98 8.57 27.94
C ALA A 31 -12.21 7.24 27.75
N ALA A 32 -11.10 7.06 28.47
CA ALA A 32 -10.22 5.90 28.38
C ALA A 32 -10.87 4.57 28.85
N ARG A 33 -11.92 4.65 29.68
CA ARG A 33 -12.70 3.48 30.14
C ARG A 33 -13.61 2.89 29.04
N GLY A 34 -13.80 3.60 27.92
CA GLY A 34 -14.58 3.13 26.78
C GLY A 34 -13.88 2.06 25.92
N LYS A 35 -14.54 1.65 24.82
CA LYS A 35 -13.97 0.77 23.78
C LYS A 35 -13.98 1.48 22.42
N GLY A 36 -13.06 1.13 21.53
CA GLY A 36 -12.91 1.68 20.18
C GLY A 36 -11.87 2.81 20.08
N ALA A 37 -11.63 3.30 18.85
CA ALA A 37 -10.54 4.21 18.51
C ALA A 37 -10.45 5.47 19.39
N GLN A 38 -11.58 6.09 19.73
CA GLN A 38 -11.60 7.30 20.57
C GLN A 38 -11.17 7.03 22.02
N ALA A 39 -11.39 5.82 22.54
CA ALA A 39 -10.87 5.42 23.84
C ALA A 39 -9.35 5.17 23.78
N GLU A 40 -8.83 4.72 22.64
CA GLU A 40 -7.37 4.58 22.43
C GLU A 40 -6.67 5.94 22.34
N VAL A 41 -7.26 6.90 21.62
CA VAL A 41 -6.81 8.30 21.61
C VAL A 41 -6.79 8.87 23.02
N ALA A 42 -7.85 8.65 23.80
CA ALA A 42 -7.91 9.12 25.18
C ALA A 42 -6.82 8.49 26.07
N ARG A 43 -6.50 7.20 25.90
CA ARG A 43 -5.40 6.53 26.60
C ARG A 43 -4.03 7.10 26.20
N TYR A 44 -3.85 7.41 24.91
CA TYR A 44 -2.61 8.02 24.41
C TYR A 44 -2.39 9.41 25.01
N GLU A 45 -3.41 10.28 24.92
CA GLU A 45 -3.35 11.63 25.49
C GLU A 45 -3.17 11.60 27.00
N LEU A 46 -3.79 10.65 27.69
CA LEU A 46 -3.62 10.45 29.13
C LEU A 46 -2.21 9.98 29.47
N ALA A 47 -1.60 9.11 28.65
CA ALA A 47 -0.22 8.69 28.83
C ALA A 47 0.74 9.88 28.67
N LEU A 48 0.54 10.70 27.63
CA LEU A 48 1.33 11.89 27.38
C LEU A 48 1.19 12.91 28.52
N LEU A 49 -0.05 13.22 28.94
CA LEU A 49 -0.32 14.15 30.04
C LEU A 49 0.32 13.67 31.36
N ASN A 50 0.26 12.37 31.65
CA ASN A 50 0.92 11.82 32.83
C ASN A 50 2.44 11.94 32.76
N ALA A 51 3.05 11.69 31.60
CA ALA A 51 4.48 11.88 31.41
C ALA A 51 4.89 13.35 31.59
N GLN A 52 4.10 14.28 31.03
CA GLN A 52 4.30 15.73 31.19
C GLN A 52 4.25 16.19 32.65
N LEU A 53 3.39 15.57 33.46
CA LEU A 53 3.22 15.88 34.89
C LEU A 53 4.19 15.12 35.80
N GLY A 54 5.16 14.39 35.24
CA GLY A 54 6.12 13.57 36.01
C GLY A 54 5.52 12.27 36.58
N ARG A 55 4.28 11.93 36.24
CA ARG A 55 3.58 10.70 36.67
C ARG A 55 3.94 9.53 35.74
N HIS A 56 5.23 9.23 35.64
CA HIS A 56 5.79 8.30 34.66
C HIS A 56 5.28 6.86 34.79
N GLU A 57 5.04 6.38 36.01
CA GLU A 57 4.47 5.05 36.24
C GLU A 57 3.03 4.94 35.73
N GLU A 58 2.25 6.02 35.84
CA GLU A 58 0.90 6.06 35.29
C GLU A 58 0.92 6.10 33.76
N ALA A 59 1.84 6.88 33.19
CA ALA A 59 2.07 6.90 31.74
C ALA A 59 2.41 5.49 31.23
N ASP A 60 3.33 4.78 31.90
CA ASP A 60 3.76 3.44 31.49
C ASP A 60 2.64 2.40 31.53
N ARG A 61 1.69 2.52 32.47
CA ARG A 61 0.49 1.67 32.47
C ARG A 61 -0.34 1.86 31.20
N TRP A 62 -0.58 3.11 30.79
CA TRP A 62 -1.37 3.40 29.59
C TRP A 62 -0.62 3.04 28.31
N LEU A 63 0.68 3.34 28.21
CA LEU A 63 1.52 2.97 27.08
C LEU A 63 1.54 1.46 26.84
N ARG A 64 1.66 0.66 27.91
CA ARG A 64 1.56 -0.80 27.84
C ARG A 64 0.22 -1.27 27.32
N SER A 65 -0.87 -0.68 27.83
CA SER A 65 -2.23 -1.02 27.39
C SER A 65 -2.46 -0.75 25.90
N LEU A 66 -1.68 0.16 25.33
CA LEU A 66 -1.71 0.50 23.91
C LEU A 66 -0.70 -0.30 23.10
N GLY A 67 0.22 -1.05 23.70
CA GLY A 67 1.25 -1.82 22.99
C GLY A 67 2.51 -1.03 22.59
N PHE A 68 2.79 0.09 23.26
CA PHE A 68 4.06 0.80 23.11
C PHE A 68 5.16 0.13 23.95
N THR A 69 6.36 0.02 23.37
CA THR A 69 7.50 -0.68 23.96
C THR A 69 8.66 0.27 24.31
N TRP A 70 8.69 1.46 23.72
CA TRP A 70 9.67 2.51 23.98
C TRP A 70 9.00 3.87 24.18
N LYS A 71 9.63 4.73 24.97
CA LYS A 71 9.25 6.13 25.17
C LYS A 71 10.48 7.02 25.21
N LEU A 72 10.31 8.32 24.92
CA LEU A 72 11.33 9.30 25.30
C LEU A 72 11.60 9.23 26.80
N SER A 73 12.84 9.55 27.18
CA SER A 73 13.23 9.48 28.57
C SER A 73 12.37 10.42 29.44
N PRO A 74 12.09 10.03 30.69
CA PRO A 74 11.29 10.81 31.63
C PRO A 74 11.67 12.30 31.67
N GLN A 75 12.98 12.57 31.71
CA GLN A 75 13.56 13.91 31.83
C GLN A 75 13.26 14.82 30.62
N LEU A 76 13.05 14.22 29.44
CA LEU A 76 12.65 14.93 28.23
C LEU A 76 11.14 15.23 28.23
N LEU A 77 10.32 14.29 28.71
CA LEU A 77 8.86 14.42 28.69
C LEU A 77 8.32 15.35 29.78
N ASP A 78 8.93 15.34 30.98
CA ASP A 78 8.57 16.24 32.08
C ASP A 78 9.32 17.59 32.05
N GLY A 79 10.30 17.72 31.15
CA GLY A 79 11.09 18.93 30.96
C GLY A 79 12.14 19.20 32.02
N THR A 80 12.40 18.27 32.95
CA THR A 80 13.48 18.42 33.94
C THR A 80 14.86 18.53 33.30
N ALA A 81 15.04 17.96 32.10
CA ALA A 81 16.26 18.09 31.31
C ALA A 81 16.63 19.54 30.95
N LEU A 82 15.67 20.47 30.94
CA LEU A 82 15.93 21.89 30.65
C LEU A 82 16.80 22.57 31.73
N ALA A 83 16.73 22.08 32.97
CA ALA A 83 17.55 22.54 34.10
C ALA A 83 18.91 21.83 34.19
N GLY A 84 19.24 20.96 33.23
CA GLY A 84 20.45 20.17 33.21
C GLY A 84 21.72 20.94 32.79
N PRO A 85 22.85 20.24 32.60
CA PRO A 85 24.10 20.84 32.18
C PRO A 85 23.97 21.56 30.84
N ARG A 86 24.75 22.64 30.70
CA ARG A 86 24.80 23.48 29.50
C ARG A 86 26.07 23.21 28.71
N CYS A 87 25.97 23.21 27.39
CA CYS A 87 27.13 23.03 26.51
C CYS A 87 27.03 23.90 25.26
N ALA A 88 28.19 24.27 24.69
CA ALA A 88 28.28 25.08 23.47
C ALA A 88 28.04 24.28 22.16
N GLY A 89 27.88 22.95 22.24
CA GLY A 89 27.53 22.10 21.09
C GLY A 89 28.67 21.78 20.10
N GLU A 90 29.91 22.20 20.38
CA GLU A 90 31.02 22.21 19.40
C GLU A 90 31.47 20.83 18.88
N GLU A 91 31.21 19.73 19.60
CA GLU A 91 31.68 18.41 19.19
C GLU A 91 30.76 17.69 18.17
N PHE A 92 29.51 18.12 17.95
CA PHE A 92 28.52 17.26 17.27
C PHE A 92 27.51 17.97 16.36
N GLN A 93 27.96 18.87 15.46
CA GLN A 93 27.13 19.35 14.34
C GLN A 93 25.74 19.90 14.75
N VAL A 94 25.57 20.39 15.98
CA VAL A 94 24.37 21.02 16.52
C VAL A 94 24.81 22.23 17.34
N VAL A 95 24.36 23.42 16.96
CA VAL A 95 24.84 24.66 17.53
C VAL A 95 23.74 25.71 17.60
N ALA A 96 23.79 26.60 18.59
CA ALA A 96 22.89 27.74 18.65
C ALA A 96 23.65 29.07 18.64
N PHE A 97 22.99 30.08 18.12
CA PHE A 97 23.43 31.46 18.17
C PHE A 97 22.30 32.36 18.65
N ASP A 98 22.62 33.25 19.59
CA ASP A 98 21.77 34.40 19.90
C ASP A 98 22.14 35.57 18.98
N HIS A 99 21.16 36.45 18.74
CA HIS A 99 21.30 37.59 17.83
C HIS A 99 21.66 37.17 16.39
N ALA A 100 21.02 36.09 15.93
CA ALA A 100 21.35 35.40 14.69
C ALA A 100 21.03 36.20 13.41
N LEU A 101 20.12 37.18 13.48
CA LEU A 101 19.79 38.09 12.40
C LEU A 101 20.00 39.56 12.79
N PRO A 102 20.31 40.45 11.83
CA PRO A 102 20.25 41.90 12.03
C PRO A 102 18.86 42.36 12.49
N GLY A 103 18.80 43.41 13.32
CA GLY A 103 17.56 43.86 13.95
C GLY A 103 16.46 44.28 12.97
N GLU A 104 16.82 44.95 11.87
CA GLU A 104 15.86 45.35 10.84
C GLU A 104 15.24 44.12 10.14
N LEU A 105 16.08 43.13 9.80
CA LEU A 105 15.63 41.90 9.17
C LEU A 105 14.74 41.06 10.09
N LEU A 106 15.10 40.99 11.38
CA LEU A 106 14.26 40.35 12.39
C LEU A 106 12.88 41.04 12.48
N ALA A 107 12.86 42.38 12.50
CA ALA A 107 11.61 43.14 12.58
C ALA A 107 10.70 42.88 11.37
N THR A 108 11.27 42.81 10.15
CA THR A 108 10.52 42.43 8.94
C THR A 108 9.88 41.05 9.06
N LEU A 109 10.64 40.05 9.53
CA LEU A 109 10.12 38.69 9.72
C LEU A 109 9.04 38.64 10.81
N GLN A 110 9.21 39.39 11.90
CA GLN A 110 8.23 39.46 12.98
C GLN A 110 6.93 40.14 12.52
N ASP A 111 7.00 41.15 11.67
CA ASP A 111 5.81 41.77 11.07
C ASP A 111 5.10 40.85 10.06
N ALA A 112 5.86 40.02 9.34
CA ALA A 112 5.33 39.06 8.37
C ALA A 112 4.68 37.82 9.02
N PHE A 113 5.19 37.37 10.18
CA PHE A 113 4.76 36.12 10.83
C PHE A 113 4.17 36.32 12.24
N GLY A 114 3.91 37.55 12.67
CA GLY A 114 3.31 37.84 13.98
C GLY A 114 1.95 37.16 14.19
N PRO A 115 1.42 37.05 15.43
CA PRO A 115 0.24 36.22 15.73
C PRO A 115 -1.04 36.55 14.94
N GLY A 116 -1.19 37.80 14.49
CA GLY A 116 -2.32 38.26 13.67
C GLY A 116 -1.95 38.49 12.20
N ALA A 117 -0.80 38.01 11.75
CA ALA A 117 -0.35 38.22 10.38
C ALA A 117 -1.25 37.50 9.37
N ALA A 118 -1.42 38.15 8.22
CA ALA A 118 -2.20 37.61 7.11
C ALA A 118 -1.71 36.22 6.66
N PHE A 119 -0.42 35.92 6.85
CA PHE A 119 0.15 34.61 6.61
C PHE A 119 -0.67 33.50 7.29
N TRP A 120 -1.04 33.63 8.56
CA TRP A 120 -1.77 32.57 9.26
C TRP A 120 -3.21 32.40 8.76
N THR A 121 -3.91 33.52 8.57
CA THR A 121 -5.32 33.51 8.14
C THR A 121 -5.47 33.05 6.70
N GLU A 122 -4.58 33.49 5.80
CA GLU A 122 -4.59 33.15 4.38
C GLU A 122 -4.16 31.69 4.13
N HIS A 123 -3.49 31.03 5.09
CA HIS A 123 -3.19 29.59 5.05
C HIS A 123 -4.15 28.72 5.89
N GLY A 124 -5.19 29.31 6.49
CA GLY A 124 -6.14 28.58 7.34
C GLY A 124 -5.50 27.94 8.57
N TYR A 125 -4.49 28.59 9.18
CA TYR A 125 -3.74 28.04 10.31
C TYR A 125 -4.55 28.10 11.62
N PRO A 126 -4.57 27.05 12.47
CA PRO A 126 -3.84 25.79 12.33
C PRO A 126 -4.42 24.88 11.24
N THR A 127 -3.54 24.31 10.43
CA THR A 127 -3.89 23.36 9.36
C THR A 127 -3.37 21.96 9.70
N GLU A 128 -4.05 20.93 9.19
CA GLU A 128 -3.60 19.53 9.27
C GLU A 128 -2.60 19.16 8.15
N ASN A 129 -2.45 20.02 7.14
CA ASN A 129 -1.56 19.79 6.00
C ASN A 129 -0.21 20.48 6.19
N PHE A 130 0.88 19.76 5.88
CA PHE A 130 2.22 20.34 5.83
C PHE A 130 2.41 21.16 4.54
N PHE A 131 3.11 22.30 4.67
CA PHE A 131 3.50 23.12 3.54
C PHE A 131 4.81 23.88 3.80
N SER A 132 5.57 24.11 2.74
CA SER A 132 6.84 24.84 2.76
C SER A 132 7.08 25.61 1.46
N TYR A 133 8.02 26.56 1.50
CA TYR A 133 8.39 27.41 0.38
C TYR A 133 9.88 27.33 0.09
N ASN A 134 10.30 27.46 -1.17
CA ASN A 134 11.70 27.43 -1.57
C ASN A 134 12.10 28.67 -2.35
N GLN A 135 13.29 29.20 -2.06
CA GLN A 135 13.86 30.34 -2.77
C GLN A 135 15.38 30.14 -2.97
N PRO A 136 15.93 30.47 -4.15
CA PRO A 136 17.36 30.63 -4.34
C PRO A 136 17.97 31.60 -3.33
N LEU A 137 19.15 31.27 -2.80
CA LEU A 137 19.89 32.18 -1.92
C LEU A 137 20.40 33.43 -2.64
N ALA A 138 20.42 33.41 -3.97
CA ALA A 138 20.77 34.56 -4.79
C ALA A 138 19.65 35.61 -4.85
N ASP A 139 18.41 35.24 -4.51
CA ASP A 139 17.27 36.12 -4.60
C ASP A 139 17.31 37.22 -3.53
N GLU A 140 16.62 38.32 -3.84
CA GLU A 140 16.37 39.40 -2.90
C GLU A 140 15.17 39.09 -1.99
N GLY A 141 15.02 39.83 -0.90
CA GLY A 141 13.96 39.62 0.08
C GLY A 141 14.43 39.08 1.43
N ALA A 142 13.54 39.12 2.40
CA ALA A 142 13.86 38.87 3.80
C ALA A 142 14.28 37.42 4.08
N LEU A 143 13.67 36.43 3.42
CA LEU A 143 13.96 35.01 3.66
C LEU A 143 15.32 34.59 3.11
N PRO A 144 15.66 34.85 1.83
CA PRO A 144 17.02 34.63 1.33
C PRO A 144 18.07 35.41 2.12
N ALA A 145 17.78 36.66 2.54
CA ALA A 145 18.67 37.44 3.40
C ALA A 145 18.93 36.77 4.77
N ALA A 146 17.88 36.25 5.40
CA ALA A 146 18.01 35.55 6.67
C ALA A 146 18.83 34.27 6.51
N ALA A 147 18.54 33.51 5.45
CA ALA A 147 19.27 32.30 5.12
C ALA A 147 20.76 32.56 4.85
N ARG A 148 21.13 33.66 4.19
CA ARG A 148 22.54 34.07 4.00
C ARG A 148 23.25 34.45 5.30
N CYS A 149 22.55 35.07 6.25
CA CYS A 149 23.10 35.34 7.59
C CYS A 149 23.36 34.04 8.34
N LEU A 150 22.41 33.10 8.27
CA LEU A 150 22.49 31.79 8.92
C LEU A 150 23.55 30.90 8.27
N GLU A 151 23.69 30.94 6.94
CA GLU A 151 24.79 30.30 6.19
C GLU A 151 26.15 30.76 6.72
N ALA A 152 26.35 32.06 6.92
CA ALA A 152 27.61 32.59 7.46
C ALA A 152 27.90 32.09 8.89
N LEU A 153 26.87 31.97 9.73
CA LEU A 153 26.99 31.39 11.07
C LEU A 153 27.26 29.87 11.04
N ALA A 154 26.69 29.18 10.05
CA ALA A 154 26.90 27.76 9.85
C ALA A 154 28.32 27.47 9.34
N GLN A 155 28.85 28.25 8.39
CA GLN A 155 30.22 28.06 7.88
C GLN A 155 31.28 28.16 9.00
N ASP A 156 31.05 29.02 10.00
CA ASP A 156 31.90 29.10 11.20
C ASP A 156 31.83 27.83 12.08
N ALA A 157 30.71 27.09 12.02
CA ALA A 157 30.42 25.94 12.87
C ALA A 157 30.67 24.58 12.19
N PHE A 158 30.46 24.48 10.87
CA PHE A 158 30.51 23.26 10.09
C PHE A 158 31.68 23.35 9.09
N ARG A 159 32.80 22.67 9.40
CA ARG A 159 34.07 22.77 8.65
C ARG A 159 34.03 22.38 7.16
N SER A 160 32.94 21.78 6.68
CA SER A 160 32.83 21.22 5.32
C SER A 160 31.43 21.32 4.71
N ALA A 161 30.64 22.35 5.06
CA ALA A 161 29.38 22.59 4.36
C ALA A 161 29.69 22.92 2.89
N GLY A 162 29.11 22.16 1.96
CA GLY A 162 29.21 22.45 0.53
C GLY A 162 28.61 23.82 0.18
N GLU A 163 28.77 24.25 -1.07
CA GLU A 163 28.16 25.49 -1.53
C GLU A 163 26.62 25.41 -1.43
N LEU A 164 26.00 26.33 -0.69
CA LEU A 164 24.55 26.39 -0.54
C LEU A 164 23.95 27.23 -1.67
N THR A 165 22.86 26.75 -2.26
CA THR A 165 22.21 27.35 -3.44
C THR A 165 20.80 27.86 -3.16
N SER A 166 20.06 27.21 -2.26
CA SER A 166 18.67 27.56 -1.93
C SER A 166 18.34 27.36 -0.46
N VAL A 167 17.23 27.98 -0.07
CA VAL A 167 16.59 27.81 1.23
C VAL A 167 15.16 27.35 1.04
N GLU A 168 14.82 26.24 1.69
CA GLU A 168 13.43 25.86 1.95
C GLU A 168 13.03 26.40 3.31
N TRP A 169 11.81 26.94 3.46
CA TRP A 169 11.34 27.50 4.71
C TRP A 169 9.85 27.31 4.94
N TRP A 170 9.47 27.22 6.21
CA TRP A 170 8.08 27.20 6.66
C TRP A 170 7.99 27.85 8.04
N ALA A 171 6.77 28.21 8.48
CA ALA A 171 6.57 28.87 9.77
C ALA A 171 5.52 28.14 10.62
N HIS A 172 5.72 28.15 11.94
CA HIS A 172 4.83 27.52 12.91
C HIS A 172 4.42 28.52 13.99
N LEU A 173 3.12 28.61 14.27
CA LEU A 173 2.57 29.33 15.40
C LEU A 173 2.05 28.32 16.42
N ARG A 174 2.61 28.36 17.63
CA ARG A 174 2.16 27.51 18.74
C ARG A 174 1.47 28.37 19.80
N PRO A 175 0.19 28.09 20.12
CA PRO A 175 -0.52 28.80 21.16
C PRO A 175 0.17 28.68 22.52
N ALA A 176 0.07 29.75 23.30
CA ALA A 176 0.47 29.81 24.70
C ALA A 176 -0.05 28.62 25.52
N GLY A 177 0.73 28.12 26.47
CA GLY A 177 0.29 27.13 27.47
C GLY A 177 -0.06 25.72 26.98
N SER A 178 -0.31 25.52 25.67
CA SER A 178 -0.84 24.28 25.09
C SER A 178 0.01 23.01 25.33
N GLY A 179 1.31 23.18 25.60
CA GLY A 179 2.27 22.07 25.62
C GLY A 179 2.31 21.30 24.30
N SER A 180 1.97 21.97 23.19
CA SER A 180 1.91 21.40 21.85
C SER A 180 3.32 21.11 21.33
N GLY A 181 3.70 19.83 21.37
CA GLY A 181 4.93 19.34 20.73
C GLY A 181 4.81 19.31 19.20
N HIS A 182 5.90 18.88 18.57
CA HIS A 182 5.94 18.57 17.15
C HIS A 182 6.71 17.27 16.96
N GLN A 183 6.10 16.32 16.27
CA GLN A 183 6.60 14.96 16.10
C GLN A 183 8.07 14.93 15.68
N LEU A 184 8.81 13.93 16.19
CA LEU A 184 10.18 13.69 15.74
C LEU A 184 10.21 13.27 14.26
N HIS A 185 10.99 13.97 13.45
CA HIS A 185 11.10 13.76 12.02
C HIS A 185 12.50 14.09 11.51
N PHE A 186 12.74 13.74 10.25
CA PHE A 186 13.89 14.18 9.47
C PHE A 186 13.39 15.22 8.46
N ASP A 187 14.19 16.24 8.20
CA ASP A 187 13.90 17.16 7.08
C ASP A 187 14.28 16.44 5.79
N LEU A 188 13.32 16.27 4.88
CA LEU A 188 13.52 15.51 3.65
C LEU A 188 13.05 16.32 2.45
N ASP A 189 13.61 16.04 1.29
CA ASP A 189 13.02 16.47 0.01
C ASP A 189 11.88 15.49 -0.28
N GLU A 190 10.67 15.77 0.21
CA GLU A 190 9.53 14.85 0.05
C GLU A 190 9.13 14.67 -1.41
N VAL A 191 9.58 15.56 -2.30
CA VAL A 191 9.39 15.53 -3.76
C VAL A 191 10.54 14.80 -4.48
N ALA A 192 11.63 14.46 -3.81
CA ALA A 192 12.66 13.57 -4.39
C ALA A 192 12.65 12.18 -3.76
N LEU A 193 12.32 12.08 -2.47
CA LEU A 193 12.27 10.81 -1.74
C LEU A 193 11.31 9.84 -2.39
N ALA A 194 10.17 10.34 -2.83
CA ALA A 194 9.08 9.52 -3.26
C ALA A 194 9.11 9.32 -4.79
N GLN A 195 9.91 10.12 -5.51
CA GLN A 195 10.34 9.92 -6.90
C GLN A 195 11.49 8.90 -7.07
N ALA A 196 12.49 8.95 -6.19
CA ALA A 196 13.77 8.26 -6.37
C ALA A 196 14.10 7.25 -5.26
N CYS A 197 13.25 7.12 -4.25
CA CYS A 197 13.37 6.19 -3.12
C CYS A 197 14.68 6.34 -2.32
N GLN A 198 15.29 7.52 -2.38
CA GLN A 198 16.47 7.87 -1.60
C GLN A 198 16.22 9.17 -0.82
N PRO A 199 16.42 9.18 0.51
CA PRO A 199 16.22 10.37 1.31
C PRO A 199 17.29 11.41 0.99
N ARG A 200 16.86 12.54 0.42
CA ARG A 200 17.66 13.77 0.37
C ARG A 200 17.23 14.65 1.53
N HIS A 201 18.17 15.36 2.13
CA HIS A 201 17.95 16.23 3.28
C HIS A 201 18.77 17.52 3.10
N PRO A 202 18.41 18.63 3.75
CA PRO A 202 19.21 19.85 3.72
C PRO A 202 20.60 19.57 4.34
N LEU A 203 21.62 20.30 3.88
CA LEU A 203 22.95 20.21 4.50
C LEU A 203 22.89 20.72 5.94
N ILE A 204 22.14 21.81 6.13
CA ILE A 204 21.96 22.46 7.43
C ILE A 204 20.47 22.74 7.59
N SER A 205 19.90 22.26 8.69
CA SER A 205 18.57 22.64 9.15
C SER A 205 18.70 23.72 10.22
N CYS A 206 17.75 24.65 10.22
CA CYS A 206 17.73 25.77 11.15
C CYS A 206 16.34 25.98 11.74
N VAL A 207 16.27 26.17 13.05
CA VAL A 207 15.08 26.69 13.74
C VAL A 207 15.40 28.09 14.26
N LEU A 208 14.78 29.10 13.63
CA LEU A 208 14.87 30.50 14.03
C LEU A 208 13.65 30.88 14.86
N TYR A 209 13.87 31.44 16.05
CA TYR A 209 12.82 31.86 16.96
C TYR A 209 12.48 33.34 16.75
N LEU A 210 11.32 33.62 16.14
CA LEU A 210 10.83 34.98 15.90
C LEU A 210 10.11 35.54 17.13
N SER A 211 9.37 34.69 17.83
CA SER A 211 8.84 34.98 19.15
C SER A 211 9.22 33.86 20.10
N ALA A 212 9.58 34.23 21.32
CA ALA A 212 9.42 33.40 22.50
C ALA A 212 10.03 34.08 23.73
N ASN A 213 9.33 33.89 24.84
CA ASN A 213 9.85 34.04 26.18
C ASN A 213 10.02 32.63 26.77
N GLY A 214 11.16 32.33 27.39
CA GLY A 214 11.59 30.98 27.81
C GLY A 214 10.64 30.20 28.75
N ALA A 215 9.51 30.78 29.14
CA ALA A 215 8.45 30.17 29.95
C ALA A 215 7.58 29.12 29.21
N THR A 216 7.65 29.07 27.87
CA THR A 216 6.81 28.17 27.06
C THR A 216 7.19 26.68 27.16
N ARG A 217 8.37 26.34 27.70
CA ARG A 217 8.95 24.98 27.85
C ARG A 217 8.96 24.08 26.60
N SER A 218 8.43 24.51 25.46
CA SER A 218 8.43 23.78 24.18
C SER A 218 9.78 23.87 23.47
N ALA A 219 10.84 23.39 24.13
CA ALA A 219 12.18 23.38 23.58
C ALA A 219 12.26 22.52 22.32
N THR A 220 13.08 22.96 21.37
CA THR A 220 13.41 22.15 20.18
C THR A 220 14.47 21.14 20.57
N MET A 221 14.24 19.88 20.27
CA MET A 221 15.15 18.78 20.53
C MET A 221 15.81 18.36 19.22
N VAL A 222 17.13 18.21 19.24
CA VAL A 222 17.90 17.56 18.18
C VAL A 222 18.64 16.38 18.79
N THR A 223 18.67 15.25 18.11
CA THR A 223 19.35 14.03 18.58
C THR A 223 20.58 13.73 17.70
N ASP A 224 21.44 12.83 18.17
CA ASP A 224 22.51 12.27 17.34
C ASP A 224 22.06 11.09 16.45
N GLN A 225 20.76 10.83 16.35
CA GLN A 225 20.23 9.88 15.36
C GLN A 225 20.22 10.53 13.98
N SER A 226 20.91 9.91 13.03
CA SER A 226 20.99 10.36 11.63
C SER A 226 20.14 9.51 10.71
N LEU A 227 20.15 9.81 9.41
CA LEU A 227 19.62 8.97 8.34
C LEU A 227 20.50 7.74 8.02
N GLU A 228 21.64 7.58 8.69
CA GLU A 228 22.51 6.43 8.47
C GLU A 228 21.88 5.14 9.00
N PRO A 229 22.00 4.00 8.27
CA PRO A 229 21.38 2.74 8.69
C PRO A 229 21.78 2.32 10.09
N ASN A 230 20.78 1.95 10.91
CA ASN A 230 20.94 1.53 12.30
C ASN A 230 21.44 2.64 13.24
N SER A 231 21.44 3.90 12.81
CA SER A 231 21.73 5.01 13.69
C SER A 231 20.64 5.13 14.75
N ARG A 232 21.02 5.45 15.99
CA ARG A 232 20.12 5.48 17.14
C ARG A 232 20.39 6.73 17.95
N ALA A 233 19.33 7.39 18.43
CA ALA A 233 19.49 8.52 19.33
C ALA A 233 20.07 8.03 20.67
N GLN A 234 21.34 8.33 20.91
CA GLN A 234 22.03 8.08 22.18
C GLN A 234 22.01 9.34 23.04
N ARG A 235 22.07 10.51 22.40
CA ARG A 235 22.12 11.82 23.05
C ARG A 235 21.16 12.80 22.38
N ALA A 236 20.63 13.72 23.18
CA ALA A 236 19.79 14.82 22.73
C ALA A 236 20.27 16.16 23.29
N TRP A 237 20.05 17.22 22.52
CA TRP A 237 20.29 18.60 22.90
C TRP A 237 19.00 19.40 22.78
N LEU A 238 18.76 20.26 23.76
CA LEU A 238 17.56 21.09 23.80
C LEU A 238 17.94 22.54 23.60
N CYS A 239 17.27 23.16 22.64
CA CYS A 239 17.31 24.60 22.42
C CYS A 239 16.05 25.22 23.01
N GLU A 240 16.22 26.00 24.06
CA GLU A 240 15.15 26.82 24.61
C GLU A 240 14.83 27.98 23.67
N PRO A 241 13.55 28.30 23.48
CA PRO A 241 13.13 29.31 22.54
C PRO A 241 13.42 30.72 23.11
N ARG A 242 14.16 31.52 22.34
CA ARG A 242 14.52 32.91 22.66
C ARG A 242 14.45 33.74 21.40
N VAL A 243 13.87 34.94 21.44
CA VAL A 243 13.81 35.83 20.26
C VAL A 243 15.19 36.02 19.65
N ASN A 244 15.26 35.90 18.31
CA ASN A 244 16.48 36.01 17.51
C ASN A 244 17.56 34.97 17.84
N ARG A 245 17.18 33.86 18.46
CA ARG A 245 18.00 32.67 18.53
C ARG A 245 17.83 31.85 17.26
N ALA A 246 18.92 31.29 16.76
CA ALA A 246 18.90 30.28 15.70
C ALA A 246 19.59 29.01 16.19
N LEU A 247 18.91 27.87 16.09
CA LEU A 247 19.48 26.55 16.28
C LEU A 247 19.82 25.98 14.90
N LEU A 248 21.09 25.72 14.62
CA LEU A 248 21.57 25.12 13.37
C LEU A 248 22.12 23.72 13.62
N PHE A 249 21.79 22.77 12.76
CA PHE A 249 22.25 21.40 12.88
C PHE A 249 22.37 20.71 11.51
N ASN A 250 23.07 19.59 11.44
CA ASN A 250 23.08 18.76 10.23
C ASN A 250 21.65 18.27 9.93
N GLY A 251 21.16 18.54 8.72
CA GLY A 251 19.77 18.23 8.34
C GLY A 251 19.43 16.74 8.29
N ALA A 252 20.42 15.85 8.34
CA ALA A 252 20.20 14.41 8.48
C ALA A 252 19.76 13.97 9.87
N LEU A 253 19.76 14.87 10.87
CA LEU A 253 19.51 14.51 12.27
C LEU A 253 18.01 14.52 12.61
N LEU A 254 17.59 13.49 13.35
CA LEU A 254 16.24 13.39 13.89
C LEU A 254 16.01 14.47 14.94
N HIS A 255 14.95 15.24 14.77
CA HIS A 255 14.65 16.39 15.61
C HIS A 255 13.14 16.64 15.71
N GLY A 256 12.73 17.53 16.62
CA GLY A 256 11.33 17.93 16.79
C GLY A 256 11.16 18.88 17.97
N VAL A 257 9.94 19.02 18.47
CA VAL A 257 9.62 19.94 19.59
C VAL A 257 9.03 19.15 20.73
N LEU A 258 9.65 19.21 21.91
CA LEU A 258 9.18 18.46 23.06
C LEU A 258 7.77 18.92 23.48
N PRO A 259 6.86 17.97 23.76
CA PRO A 259 5.54 18.28 24.26
C PRO A 259 5.61 18.54 25.76
N ILE A 260 6.18 19.66 26.21
CA ILE A 260 6.25 20.01 27.64
C ILE A 260 5.20 21.08 27.93
N LEU A 261 4.44 20.90 29.01
CA LEU A 261 3.45 21.89 29.47
C LEU A 261 4.14 23.21 29.83
N GLY A 262 3.66 24.30 29.24
CA GLY A 262 4.12 25.66 29.51
C GLY A 262 3.23 26.36 30.54
N ALA A 263 3.63 27.56 30.97
CA ALA A 263 2.75 28.42 31.78
C ALA A 263 1.55 28.92 30.94
N ALA A 264 0.37 29.01 31.56
CA ALA A 264 -0.85 29.50 30.90
C ALA A 264 -0.73 30.96 30.41
N GLU A 265 0.12 31.76 31.06
CA GLU A 265 0.37 33.18 30.72
C GLU A 265 1.49 33.38 29.68
N ALA A 266 2.01 32.30 29.08
CA ALA A 266 3.10 32.42 28.12
C ALA A 266 2.66 33.11 26.81
N GLU A 267 3.59 33.72 26.09
CA GLU A 267 3.32 34.22 24.74
C GLU A 267 3.33 33.08 23.71
N PRO A 268 2.62 33.20 22.57
CA PRO A 268 2.71 32.22 21.49
C PRO A 268 4.13 32.12 20.95
N ARG A 269 4.57 30.89 20.65
CA ARG A 269 5.87 30.62 20.05
C ARG A 269 5.74 30.61 18.53
N ILE A 270 6.47 31.50 17.87
CA ILE A 270 6.55 31.61 16.42
C ILE A 270 7.98 31.25 16.02
N THR A 271 8.08 30.20 15.21
CA THR A 271 9.36 29.77 14.64
C THR A 271 9.31 29.76 13.13
N LEU A 272 10.42 30.17 12.54
CA LEU A 272 10.72 29.98 11.14
C LEU A 272 11.72 28.82 11.04
N MET A 273 11.36 27.80 10.27
CA MET A 273 12.21 26.66 9.98
C MET A 273 12.84 26.89 8.62
N LEU A 274 14.14 26.62 8.49
CA LEU A 274 14.89 26.81 7.25
C LEU A 274 15.77 25.58 6.98
N GLY A 275 15.56 24.92 5.85
CA GLY A 275 16.46 23.92 5.29
C GLY A 275 17.39 24.57 4.26
N LEU A 276 18.70 24.55 4.49
CA LEU A 276 19.70 25.07 3.57
C LEU A 276 20.27 23.96 2.70
N TRP A 277 20.13 24.10 1.38
CA TRP A 277 20.40 23.05 0.41
C TRP A 277 21.60 23.37 -0.47
N ALA A 278 22.38 22.34 -0.84
CA ALA A 278 23.51 22.45 -1.77
C ALA A 278 23.10 22.39 -3.25
N SER A 279 21.95 21.78 -3.51
CA SER A 279 21.32 21.76 -4.82
C SER A 279 19.85 22.07 -4.63
N ASN A 280 19.28 22.87 -5.52
CA ASN A 280 17.89 23.26 -5.40
C ASN A 280 17.01 22.01 -5.36
N PRO A 281 16.17 21.83 -4.32
CA PRO A 281 15.20 20.75 -4.29
C PRO A 281 14.12 20.99 -5.35
N CYS A 282 13.32 19.96 -5.64
CA CYS A 282 12.27 20.05 -6.63
C CYS A 282 11.16 20.98 -6.13
N CYS A 283 11.06 22.19 -6.70
CA CYS A 283 10.05 23.15 -6.26
C CYS A 283 8.71 22.97 -6.98
N SER A 284 7.63 22.86 -6.22
CA SER A 284 6.26 23.00 -6.76
C SER A 284 5.99 24.46 -7.15
N PRO A 285 5.04 24.75 -8.06
CA PRO A 285 4.58 26.11 -8.36
C PRO A 285 4.11 26.88 -7.11
N ALA A 286 4.02 28.21 -7.22
CA ALA A 286 3.45 29.02 -6.14
C ALA A 286 1.95 28.74 -5.99
N PRO A 287 1.41 28.66 -4.76
CA PRO A 287 0.01 28.32 -4.53
C PRO A 287 -0.92 29.46 -4.96
N ALA A 288 -2.12 29.12 -5.43
CA ALA A 288 -3.26 30.04 -5.49
C ALA A 288 -4.15 29.94 -4.24
N LEU A 289 -4.94 30.98 -3.95
CA LEU A 289 -5.70 31.12 -2.67
C LEU A 289 -6.70 29.99 -2.37
N GLU A 290 -7.12 29.23 -3.39
CA GLU A 290 -8.14 28.16 -3.29
C GLU A 290 -7.54 26.75 -3.47
N GLU A 291 -6.22 26.63 -3.67
CA GLU A 291 -5.52 25.36 -3.86
C GLU A 291 -5.02 24.74 -2.55
N LYS A 292 -4.77 23.43 -2.56
CA LYS A 292 -4.15 22.75 -1.41
C LYS A 292 -2.65 23.11 -1.35
N PHE A 293 -2.22 23.72 -0.25
CA PHE A 293 -0.80 23.96 0.04
C PHE A 293 -0.03 22.64 0.20
N GLY A 294 1.20 22.59 -0.33
CA GLY A 294 2.06 21.41 -0.30
C GLY A 294 3.53 21.73 -0.04
N PRO A 295 4.43 20.73 -0.13
CA PRO A 295 5.85 20.93 0.12
C PRO A 295 6.56 21.67 -1.02
N ASN A 296 7.64 22.36 -0.67
CA ASN A 296 8.64 22.98 -1.54
C ASN A 296 8.07 23.96 -2.61
N MET A 297 7.04 24.75 -2.28
CA MET A 297 6.42 25.67 -3.25
C MET A 297 7.25 26.93 -3.54
N ARG A 298 7.05 27.60 -4.66
CA ARG A 298 7.58 28.97 -4.84
C ARG A 298 6.79 29.98 -4.01
N VAL A 299 7.46 31.05 -3.56
CA VAL A 299 6.78 32.16 -2.87
C VAL A 299 5.88 32.89 -3.88
N PRO A 300 4.60 33.13 -3.57
CA PRO A 300 3.70 33.84 -4.47
C PRO A 300 4.07 35.32 -4.59
N ASP A 301 3.81 35.90 -5.77
CA ASP A 301 4.04 37.32 -6.01
C ASP A 301 3.07 38.20 -5.19
N ALA A 302 3.55 39.39 -4.80
CA ALA A 302 2.71 40.38 -4.15
C ALA A 302 1.52 40.76 -5.07
N GLY A 303 0.28 40.48 -4.61
CA GLY A 303 -0.94 40.78 -5.35
C GLY A 303 -1.60 39.58 -6.05
N ALA A 304 -1.03 38.38 -5.96
CA ALA A 304 -1.62 37.12 -6.45
C ALA A 304 -2.75 36.58 -5.53
N GLY A 305 -3.51 37.48 -4.89
CA GLY A 305 -4.52 37.16 -3.87
C GLY A 305 -3.98 37.13 -2.44
N PHE A 306 -2.66 36.93 -2.26
CA PHE A 306 -2.02 36.96 -0.95
C PHE A 306 -1.45 38.33 -0.61
N THR A 307 -1.60 38.73 0.66
CA THR A 307 -1.08 40.03 1.15
C THR A 307 0.25 39.88 1.89
N TRP A 308 0.54 38.70 2.43
CA TRP A 308 1.78 38.44 3.18
C TRP A 308 3.09 38.54 2.37
N PRO A 309 3.17 38.21 1.06
CA PRO A 309 4.45 38.20 0.35
C PRO A 309 5.07 39.59 0.20
N ALA A 310 4.23 40.63 0.09
CA ALA A 310 4.68 42.02 -0.01
C ALA A 310 5.51 42.46 1.21
N LYS A 311 5.24 41.87 2.38
CA LYS A 311 6.00 42.13 3.61
C LYS A 311 7.40 41.54 3.57
N LEU A 312 7.65 40.56 2.71
CA LEU A 312 8.92 39.85 2.60
C LEU A 312 9.77 40.35 1.42
N SER A 313 9.15 41.04 0.45
CA SER A 313 9.82 41.55 -0.76
C SER A 313 10.58 42.86 -0.55
N ASP A 314 10.15 43.71 0.38
CA ASP A 314 10.69 45.09 0.54
C ASP A 314 11.97 45.18 1.39
N ALA A 315 12.72 44.07 1.50
CA ALA A 315 14.00 44.06 2.23
C ALA A 315 15.09 44.72 1.38
N SER A 316 15.04 46.06 1.30
CA SER A 316 16.04 46.88 0.61
C SER A 316 17.46 46.54 1.09
N ASN A 317 18.30 46.09 0.15
CA ASN A 317 19.68 45.64 0.35
C ASN A 317 19.87 44.56 1.44
N GLY A 318 19.26 43.38 1.23
CA GLY A 318 19.52 42.21 2.05
C GLY A 318 21.02 41.91 2.18
N PRO A 319 21.54 41.56 3.37
CA PRO A 319 22.96 41.41 3.65
C PRO A 319 23.69 40.56 2.61
N LYS A 320 24.88 41.02 2.19
CA LYS A 320 25.92 40.18 1.60
C LYS A 320 26.20 39.04 2.58
N ARG A 321 26.53 37.82 2.10
CA ARG A 321 26.94 36.67 2.94
C ARG A 321 27.98 37.11 3.99
N GLN A 322 27.52 37.49 5.16
CA GLN A 322 28.33 38.07 6.24
C GLN A 322 27.69 37.70 7.56
N ARG A 323 28.53 37.24 8.48
CA ARG A 323 28.13 36.97 9.85
C ARG A 323 27.64 38.25 10.51
N PRO A 324 26.46 38.27 11.14
CA PRO A 324 26.00 39.43 11.90
C PRO A 324 26.97 39.75 13.04
N ALA A 325 27.34 41.03 13.17
CA ALA A 325 28.37 41.47 14.12
C ALA A 325 28.01 41.17 15.59
N GLN A 326 26.73 41.09 15.92
CA GLN A 326 26.23 40.84 17.27
C GLN A 326 26.00 39.34 17.55
N ALA A 327 26.15 38.46 16.56
CA ALA A 327 25.84 37.06 16.71
C ALA A 327 26.84 36.35 17.63
N GLU A 328 26.32 35.79 18.72
CA GLU A 328 27.09 35.11 19.76
C GLU A 328 26.63 33.65 19.91
N ARG A 329 27.55 32.77 20.32
CA ARG A 329 27.22 31.36 20.58
C ARG A 329 26.29 31.28 21.79
N ALA A 330 25.23 30.49 21.65
CA ALA A 330 24.29 30.20 22.73
C ALA A 330 24.49 28.76 23.24
N GLU A 331 24.32 28.58 24.55
CA GLU A 331 24.37 27.27 25.17
C GLU A 331 23.07 26.48 24.97
N LEU A 332 23.22 25.17 24.78
CA LEU A 332 22.13 24.19 24.71
C LEU A 332 22.06 23.39 26.01
N SER A 333 20.86 22.94 26.42
CA SER A 333 20.75 21.95 27.50
C SER A 333 21.13 20.58 26.96
N GLY A 334 22.02 19.86 27.66
CA GLY A 334 22.48 18.52 27.30
C GLY A 334 24.01 18.40 27.26
N PRO A 335 24.54 17.25 26.79
CA PRO A 335 23.80 16.15 26.17
C PRO A 335 22.94 15.37 27.19
N ILE A 336 21.72 15.03 26.78
CA ILE A 336 20.78 14.23 27.58
C ILE A 336 20.85 12.79 27.11
N SER A 337 21.09 11.87 28.05
CA SER A 337 21.13 10.43 27.78
C SER A 337 20.57 9.65 28.99
N PRO A 338 19.81 8.57 28.77
CA PRO A 338 19.35 8.05 27.48
C PRO A 338 18.28 8.94 26.84
N VAL A 339 18.17 8.91 25.50
CA VAL A 339 17.06 9.56 24.76
C VAL A 339 15.81 8.69 24.78
N TRP A 340 15.98 7.39 24.55
CA TRP A 340 14.91 6.39 24.52
C TRP A 340 15.02 5.44 25.71
N CYS A 341 13.91 5.26 26.43
CA CYS A 341 13.78 4.29 27.52
C CYS A 341 12.78 3.20 27.14
N PRO A 342 13.02 1.94 27.53
CA PRO A 342 12.02 0.90 27.41
C PRO A 342 10.84 1.18 28.36
N VAL A 343 9.63 0.80 27.95
CA VAL A 343 8.47 0.79 28.84
C VAL A 343 8.51 -0.50 29.68
N PRO A 344 8.58 -0.44 31.03
CA PRO A 344 8.82 -1.63 31.87
C PRO A 344 7.74 -2.72 31.75
N SER A 345 8.12 -3.95 31.41
CA SER A 345 7.22 -5.12 31.39
C SER A 345 7.03 -5.73 32.80
N GLU A 346 5.80 -6.05 33.19
CA GLU A 346 5.53 -6.86 34.40
C GLU A 346 5.89 -8.34 34.13
N PRO A 347 6.48 -9.06 35.10
CA PRO A 347 6.81 -10.49 34.97
C PRO A 347 5.58 -11.37 35.19
N SER A 348 4.49 -11.14 34.44
CA SER A 348 3.41 -12.11 34.20
C SER A 348 2.29 -11.41 33.43
N GLN A 349 2.29 -11.54 32.11
CA GLN A 349 1.16 -11.41 31.16
C GLN A 349 1.72 -11.00 29.79
N LEU A 350 2.32 -11.96 29.08
CA LEU A 350 2.37 -11.92 27.62
C LEU A 350 1.01 -12.42 27.12
N GLU A 351 -0.01 -11.58 27.20
CA GLU A 351 -1.19 -11.71 26.33
C GLU A 351 -1.04 -10.67 25.22
N THR A 352 -0.86 -11.18 24.00
CA THR A 352 -0.77 -10.40 22.76
C THR A 352 -2.09 -9.69 22.50
N SER A 353 -2.15 -8.42 22.87
CA SER A 353 -3.17 -7.49 22.41
C SER A 353 -2.96 -7.20 20.92
N THR A 354 -3.88 -7.67 20.08
CA THR A 354 -4.05 -7.20 18.70
C THR A 354 -4.73 -5.83 18.75
N ALA A 355 -3.96 -4.77 18.97
CA ALA A 355 -4.43 -3.41 18.76
C ALA A 355 -4.51 -3.16 17.24
N SER A 356 -5.72 -2.86 16.76
CA SER A 356 -6.01 -2.37 15.43
C SER A 356 -5.23 -1.09 15.12
N SER A 357 -4.92 -0.88 13.85
CA SER A 357 -4.27 0.32 13.31
C SER A 357 -4.93 1.60 13.81
N VAL A 358 -4.26 2.25 14.77
CA VAL A 358 -4.53 3.62 15.19
C VAL A 358 -3.21 4.34 14.99
N ASP A 359 -3.00 4.78 13.76
CA ASP A 359 -1.97 5.75 13.37
C ASP A 359 -2.36 7.11 13.97
N PHE A 360 -1.99 7.37 15.22
CA PHE A 360 -2.21 8.68 15.82
C PHE A 360 -0.93 9.24 16.45
N LEU A 361 -0.48 10.33 15.82
CA LEU A 361 0.11 11.56 16.35
C LEU A 361 1.09 11.41 17.52
N GLY A 362 2.38 11.36 17.17
CA GLY A 362 3.51 11.67 18.05
C GLY A 362 4.46 10.49 18.25
N LYS A 363 5.61 10.53 17.55
CA LYS A 363 6.79 9.67 17.77
C LYS A 363 7.48 9.99 19.11
N TRP A 364 6.72 10.18 20.18
CA TRP A 364 7.23 10.27 21.57
C TRP A 364 7.28 8.89 22.22
N PHE A 365 6.44 7.99 21.72
CA PHE A 365 6.30 6.61 22.13
C PHE A 365 6.39 5.74 20.88
N LEU A 366 7.14 4.64 20.93
CA LEU A 366 7.33 3.75 19.79
C LEU A 366 6.88 2.33 20.14
N ARG A 367 6.22 1.68 19.18
CA ARG A 367 5.87 0.26 19.23
C ARG A 367 7.06 -0.64 18.86
N HIS A 368 8.06 -0.05 18.25
CA HIS A 368 9.24 -0.71 17.71
C HIS A 368 10.50 -0.08 18.30
N ALA A 369 11.63 -0.74 18.08
CA ALA A 369 12.92 -0.21 18.48
C ALA A 369 13.23 1.11 17.74
N PRO A 370 13.85 2.12 18.39
CA PRO A 370 14.08 3.45 17.82
C PRO A 370 14.85 3.49 16.49
N GLU A 371 15.66 2.46 16.22
CA GLU A 371 16.47 2.33 15.01
C GLU A 371 15.59 2.20 13.75
N LYS A 372 14.32 1.78 13.88
CA LYS A 372 13.37 1.67 12.75
C LYS A 372 12.82 3.02 12.28
N LEU A 373 13.12 4.13 12.95
CA LEU A 373 12.62 5.45 12.55
C LEU A 373 13.16 5.93 11.19
N GLN A 374 14.21 5.31 10.64
CA GLN A 374 14.84 5.61 9.34
C GLN A 374 14.26 4.81 8.17
N GLN A 375 13.32 3.90 8.40
CA GLN A 375 12.73 3.10 7.33
C GLN A 375 11.67 3.94 6.61
N PHE A 376 11.95 4.33 5.36
CA PHE A 376 11.03 5.09 4.49
C PHE A 376 10.17 4.14 3.67
N ASP A 377 8.85 4.37 3.65
CA ASP A 377 7.94 3.74 2.70
C ASP A 377 7.98 4.53 1.38
N GLU A 378 8.18 3.87 0.23
CA GLU A 378 8.24 4.52 -1.09
C GLU A 378 6.85 5.02 -1.57
N VAL A 379 6.76 6.22 -2.20
CA VAL A 379 5.85 6.67 -3.32
C VAL A 379 5.37 8.15 -3.23
N GLU A 380 5.34 8.90 -4.37
CA GLU A 380 5.01 10.35 -4.53
C GLU A 380 3.86 10.67 -5.51
N GLU A 381 3.29 11.90 -5.41
CA GLU A 381 2.32 12.52 -6.34
C GLU A 381 2.66 14.01 -6.65
N VAL A 382 2.33 14.48 -7.86
CA VAL A 382 2.53 15.87 -8.40
C VAL A 382 1.18 16.47 -8.84
N SER A 383 1.01 17.81 -8.79
CA SER A 383 -0.26 18.56 -8.86
C SER A 383 -0.83 18.88 -10.28
N MET A 384 -2.07 19.38 -10.28
CA MET A 384 -3.00 19.45 -11.42
C MET A 384 -2.72 20.51 -12.50
N ASP A 385 -2.09 21.63 -12.17
CA ASP A 385 -1.81 22.71 -13.13
C ASP A 385 -0.54 22.45 -13.94
N GLU A 386 0.46 21.85 -13.29
CA GLU A 386 1.63 21.25 -13.95
C GLU A 386 1.14 20.16 -14.93
N LEU A 387 0.19 19.33 -14.50
CA LEU A 387 -0.50 18.34 -15.34
C LEU A 387 -1.22 18.96 -16.55
N GLN A 388 -1.91 20.09 -16.42
CA GLN A 388 -2.64 20.69 -17.55
C GLN A 388 -1.71 21.37 -18.58
N ARG A 389 -0.66 22.06 -18.11
CA ARG A 389 0.33 22.70 -19.00
C ARG A 389 1.23 21.68 -19.69
N LEU A 390 1.73 20.71 -18.92
CA LEU A 390 2.47 19.58 -19.47
C LEU A 390 1.59 18.74 -20.39
N ARG A 391 0.27 18.63 -20.18
CA ARG A 391 -0.66 17.92 -21.08
C ARG A 391 -0.88 18.64 -22.41
N ALA A 392 -0.99 19.97 -22.44
CA ALA A 392 -1.13 20.70 -23.72
C ALA A 392 0.17 20.70 -24.54
N GLU A 393 1.32 20.79 -23.86
CA GLU A 393 2.65 20.77 -24.50
C GLU A 393 3.08 19.34 -24.84
N ALA A 394 2.72 18.37 -24.00
CA ALA A 394 2.79 16.95 -24.30
C ALA A 394 1.85 16.59 -25.44
N ASP A 395 0.58 16.99 -25.52
CA ASP A 395 -0.32 16.62 -26.64
C ASP A 395 0.21 17.08 -28.01
N LYS A 396 0.92 18.23 -28.04
CA LYS A 396 1.62 18.74 -29.23
C LYS A 396 2.94 17.99 -29.53
N LYS A 397 3.72 17.67 -28.49
CA LYS A 397 4.93 16.82 -28.60
C LYS A 397 4.59 15.34 -28.84
N LEU A 398 3.45 14.87 -28.37
CA LEU A 398 2.94 13.50 -28.35
C LEU A 398 2.24 13.24 -29.67
N SER A 399 1.51 14.18 -30.27
CA SER A 399 1.03 14.03 -31.65
C SER A 399 2.19 13.97 -32.67
N SER A 400 3.32 14.62 -32.38
CA SER A 400 4.53 14.59 -33.22
C SER A 400 5.51 13.47 -32.86
N GLN A 401 5.51 12.96 -31.62
CA GLN A 401 6.31 11.82 -31.14
C GLN A 401 5.59 10.46 -31.24
N LEU A 402 4.25 10.39 -31.16
CA LEU A 402 3.47 9.16 -31.39
C LEU A 402 3.50 8.74 -32.86
N ALA A 403 3.76 9.67 -33.77
CA ALA A 403 4.10 9.35 -35.15
C ALA A 403 5.50 8.71 -35.29
N GLN A 404 6.34 8.75 -34.25
CA GLN A 404 7.76 8.36 -34.34
C GLN A 404 8.34 7.48 -33.21
N ASN A 405 7.66 7.16 -32.11
CA ASN A 405 8.19 6.20 -31.11
C ASN A 405 7.08 5.51 -30.29
N SER A 406 7.04 4.18 -30.40
CA SER A 406 6.42 3.23 -29.49
C SER A 406 6.95 3.43 -28.06
N LEU A 407 6.08 3.70 -27.07
CA LEU A 407 6.45 3.54 -25.66
C LEU A 407 6.87 2.08 -25.44
N GLY A 408 8.17 1.84 -25.28
CA GLY A 408 8.69 0.51 -24.97
C GLY A 408 8.16 0.01 -23.62
N TRP A 409 8.18 -1.31 -23.43
CA TRP A 409 7.84 -1.96 -22.18
C TRP A 409 8.65 -1.39 -20.99
N PRO A 410 8.09 -1.38 -19.76
CA PRO A 410 8.80 -0.90 -18.59
C PRO A 410 10.08 -1.73 -18.38
N PRO A 411 11.15 -1.15 -17.81
CA PRO A 411 12.28 -1.94 -17.34
C PRO A 411 11.77 -2.99 -16.35
N VAL A 412 12.10 -4.25 -16.59
CA VAL A 412 11.72 -5.35 -15.71
C VAL A 412 12.88 -5.70 -14.78
N ASP A 413 12.56 -6.07 -13.55
CA ASP A 413 13.55 -6.65 -12.66
C ASP A 413 14.11 -7.95 -13.30
N PRO A 414 15.43 -8.10 -13.41
CA PRO A 414 16.03 -9.16 -14.21
C PRO A 414 15.71 -10.57 -13.71
N VAL A 415 15.39 -10.72 -12.41
CA VAL A 415 15.10 -12.00 -11.75
C VAL A 415 13.60 -12.30 -11.75
N SER A 416 12.80 -11.35 -11.28
CA SER A 416 11.37 -11.54 -11.06
C SER A 416 10.52 -11.28 -12.30
N LYS A 417 11.07 -10.59 -13.31
CA LYS A 417 10.37 -10.11 -14.52
C LYS A 417 9.20 -9.17 -14.24
N ALA A 418 9.10 -8.67 -12.99
CA ALA A 418 8.11 -7.68 -12.61
C ALA A 418 8.52 -6.31 -13.18
N PRO A 419 7.55 -5.49 -13.64
CA PRO A 419 7.82 -4.12 -14.03
C PRO A 419 8.35 -3.29 -12.85
N THR A 420 9.34 -2.45 -13.11
CA THR A 420 9.93 -1.51 -12.13
C THR A 420 9.54 -0.08 -12.45
N GLY A 421 9.41 0.77 -11.43
CA GLY A 421 9.09 2.19 -11.62
C GLY A 421 7.66 2.45 -12.11
N LEU A 422 6.68 1.68 -11.62
CA LEU A 422 5.26 1.88 -11.94
C LEU A 422 4.81 3.29 -11.54
N ARG A 423 4.01 3.92 -12.40
CA ARG A 423 3.44 5.24 -12.16
C ARG A 423 1.92 5.15 -12.22
N SER A 424 1.26 5.60 -11.17
CA SER A 424 -0.18 5.79 -11.14
C SER A 424 -0.54 7.21 -11.52
N PHE A 425 -1.65 7.38 -12.23
CA PHE A 425 -2.19 8.65 -12.66
C PHE A 425 -3.63 8.72 -12.18
N VAL A 426 -3.96 9.73 -11.37
CA VAL A 426 -5.37 10.02 -11.07
C VAL A 426 -6.00 10.60 -12.33
N VAL A 427 -6.99 9.90 -12.87
CA VAL A 427 -7.70 10.32 -14.09
C VAL A 427 -9.03 11.01 -13.78
N HIS A 428 -9.52 10.84 -12.55
CA HIS A 428 -10.73 11.46 -12.04
C HIS A 428 -10.59 11.60 -10.52
N GLU A 429 -10.90 12.76 -9.95
CA GLU A 429 -10.70 13.06 -8.52
C GLU A 429 -11.90 12.63 -7.65
N ASP A 430 -13.13 12.84 -8.12
CA ASP A 430 -14.36 12.41 -7.43
C ASP A 430 -15.41 11.87 -8.42
N PRO A 431 -15.61 10.54 -8.52
CA PRO A 431 -14.95 9.51 -7.71
C PRO A 431 -13.49 9.34 -8.11
N ARG A 432 -12.64 8.95 -7.15
CA ARG A 432 -11.19 8.81 -7.39
C ARG A 432 -10.89 7.61 -8.28
N MET A 433 -10.61 7.85 -9.55
CA MET A 433 -10.27 6.81 -10.53
C MET A 433 -8.80 6.94 -10.94
N VAL A 434 -8.09 5.82 -11.00
CA VAL A 434 -6.64 5.77 -11.21
C VAL A 434 -6.33 4.90 -12.42
N ALA A 435 -5.42 5.36 -13.28
CA ALA A 435 -4.82 4.56 -14.34
C ALA A 435 -3.34 4.30 -14.02
N VAL A 436 -2.88 3.08 -14.26
CA VAL A 436 -1.50 2.66 -14.05
C VAL A 436 -1.00 2.04 -15.37
N PRO A 437 -0.43 2.86 -16.27
CA PRO A 437 0.20 2.38 -17.48
C PRO A 437 1.29 1.37 -17.14
N GLN A 438 1.45 0.34 -17.97
CA GLN A 438 2.51 -0.66 -17.83
C GLN A 438 2.50 -1.40 -16.46
N PHE A 439 1.33 -1.48 -15.83
CA PHE A 439 1.11 -2.22 -14.59
C PHE A 439 1.53 -3.68 -14.69
N LEU A 440 1.38 -4.29 -15.86
CA LEU A 440 1.93 -5.62 -16.18
C LEU A 440 3.05 -5.50 -17.21
N SER A 441 4.08 -6.35 -17.06
CA SER A 441 5.06 -6.60 -18.12
C SER A 441 4.44 -7.41 -19.27
N LYS A 442 5.13 -7.45 -20.41
CA LYS A 442 4.68 -8.26 -21.56
C LYS A 442 4.54 -9.72 -21.17
N GLU A 443 5.54 -10.20 -20.45
CA GLU A 443 5.64 -11.59 -19.99
C GLU A 443 4.50 -11.92 -19.03
N GLU A 444 4.13 -11.00 -18.14
CA GLU A 444 2.95 -11.15 -17.26
C GLU A 444 1.65 -11.17 -18.07
N CYS A 445 1.49 -10.31 -19.09
CA CYS A 445 0.32 -10.31 -19.97
C CYS A 445 0.18 -11.62 -20.76
N ASP A 446 1.26 -12.05 -21.41
CA ASP A 446 1.31 -13.29 -22.18
C ASP A 446 1.00 -14.50 -21.28
N HIS A 447 1.60 -14.55 -20.09
CA HIS A 447 1.39 -15.64 -19.11
C HIS A 447 -0.07 -15.76 -18.66
N LEU A 448 -0.74 -14.63 -18.36
CA LEU A 448 -2.16 -14.65 -18.00
C LEU A 448 -3.04 -15.12 -19.16
N CYS A 449 -2.73 -14.71 -20.38
CA CYS A 449 -3.41 -15.20 -21.59
C CYS A 449 -3.18 -16.71 -21.78
N GLU A 450 -1.94 -17.19 -21.60
CA GLU A 450 -1.57 -18.61 -21.70
C GLU A 450 -2.30 -19.46 -20.65
N LEU A 451 -2.39 -19.01 -19.40
CA LEU A 451 -3.15 -19.70 -18.35
C LEU A 451 -4.64 -19.87 -18.69
N ALA A 452 -5.22 -18.89 -19.38
CA ALA A 452 -6.61 -18.94 -19.80
C ALA A 452 -6.86 -19.82 -21.04
N GLN A 453 -5.82 -20.15 -21.82
CA GLN A 453 -5.97 -21.00 -23.01
C GLN A 453 -6.53 -22.38 -22.65
N GLY A 454 -7.54 -22.81 -23.42
CA GLY A 454 -8.21 -24.10 -23.21
C GLY A 454 -9.12 -24.17 -21.99
N SER A 455 -9.33 -23.05 -21.28
CA SER A 455 -10.08 -23.00 -20.00
C SER A 455 -11.20 -21.96 -20.03
N TRP A 456 -11.61 -21.54 -21.22
CA TRP A 456 -12.64 -20.52 -21.41
C TRP A 456 -14.05 -21.06 -21.13
N ILE A 457 -14.76 -20.39 -20.23
CA ILE A 457 -16.16 -20.66 -19.90
C ILE A 457 -16.99 -19.42 -20.28
N ARG A 458 -18.26 -19.59 -20.68
CA ARG A 458 -19.17 -18.46 -20.91
C ARG A 458 -19.35 -17.62 -19.64
N SER A 459 -19.28 -16.30 -19.79
CA SER A 459 -19.28 -15.37 -18.67
C SER A 459 -20.70 -15.14 -18.09
N LEU A 460 -21.05 -15.70 -16.92
CA LEU A 460 -22.38 -15.56 -16.27
C LEU A 460 -22.57 -14.29 -15.39
N VAL A 461 -23.76 -13.68 -15.33
CA VAL A 461 -24.08 -12.52 -14.45
C VAL A 461 -25.04 -12.94 -13.32
N GLY A 462 -24.85 -12.43 -12.10
CA GLY A 462 -25.83 -12.59 -11.03
C GLY A 462 -27.00 -11.61 -11.19
N LYS A 463 -28.26 -12.08 -11.20
CA LYS A 463 -29.42 -11.19 -11.14
C LYS A 463 -29.73 -10.84 -9.68
N PHE A 464 -29.96 -9.56 -9.39
CA PHE A 464 -30.76 -9.16 -8.23
C PHE A 464 -32.24 -9.42 -8.55
N ALA A 465 -32.94 -10.10 -7.65
CA ALA A 465 -34.37 -10.35 -7.79
C ALA A 465 -35.18 -9.06 -7.58
N ASP A 466 -36.25 -8.91 -8.35
CA ASP A 466 -37.23 -7.82 -8.24
C ASP A 466 -37.89 -7.85 -6.84
N PRO A 467 -37.87 -6.76 -6.06
CA PRO A 467 -38.48 -6.70 -4.72
C PRO A 467 -39.99 -7.01 -4.70
N ALA A 468 -40.67 -7.00 -5.86
CA ALA A 468 -42.10 -7.30 -5.96
C ALA A 468 -42.44 -8.80 -5.84
N ALA A 469 -41.47 -9.72 -6.00
CA ALA A 469 -41.67 -11.15 -5.82
C ALA A 469 -41.04 -11.59 -4.50
N GLY A 470 -41.83 -11.63 -3.42
CA GLY A 470 -41.39 -11.85 -2.03
C GLY A 470 -40.66 -13.17 -1.75
N GLN A 471 -39.44 -13.32 -2.26
CA GLN A 471 -38.54 -14.45 -2.01
C GLN A 471 -37.10 -13.89 -1.94
N THR A 472 -36.68 -13.51 -0.74
CA THR A 472 -35.31 -13.08 -0.47
C THR A 472 -34.38 -14.30 -0.34
N ASP A 473 -33.14 -14.12 -0.79
CA ASP A 473 -31.96 -14.97 -0.54
C ASP A 473 -31.70 -16.17 -1.45
N LYS A 474 -31.93 -16.06 -2.76
CA LYS A 474 -31.19 -16.87 -3.76
C LYS A 474 -30.84 -16.06 -5.02
N VAL A 475 -29.57 -15.68 -5.15
CA VAL A 475 -29.01 -15.17 -6.42
C VAL A 475 -28.88 -16.36 -7.38
N ALA A 476 -29.88 -16.56 -8.24
CA ALA A 476 -29.78 -17.48 -9.36
C ALA A 476 -28.99 -16.82 -10.51
N THR A 477 -27.81 -17.35 -10.82
CA THR A 477 -27.06 -17.01 -12.05
C THR A 477 -27.74 -17.68 -13.24
N ALA A 478 -28.35 -16.89 -14.13
CA ALA A 478 -28.87 -17.34 -15.41
C ALA A 478 -27.98 -16.78 -16.54
N GLU A 479 -27.97 -17.44 -17.70
CA GLU A 479 -27.39 -16.89 -18.93
C GLU A 479 -28.01 -15.51 -19.22
N ALA A 480 -27.20 -14.46 -19.13
CA ALA A 480 -27.68 -13.11 -19.35
C ALA A 480 -27.30 -12.66 -20.76
N ARG A 481 -28.29 -12.24 -21.55
CA ARG A 481 -28.13 -11.57 -22.85
C ARG A 481 -27.25 -10.30 -22.80
N THR A 482 -26.89 -9.83 -21.61
CA THR A 482 -26.13 -8.60 -21.32
C THR A 482 -24.62 -8.78 -21.21
N ARG A 483 -24.11 -10.03 -21.22
CA ARG A 483 -22.66 -10.31 -21.22
C ARG A 483 -22.35 -11.45 -22.18
N THR A 484 -21.67 -11.14 -23.28
CA THR A 484 -21.41 -12.11 -24.36
C THR A 484 -19.96 -12.59 -24.43
N SER A 485 -19.13 -12.23 -23.44
CA SER A 485 -17.72 -12.62 -23.36
C SER A 485 -17.49 -14.07 -22.90
N SER A 486 -16.24 -14.51 -22.98
CA SER A 486 -15.72 -15.71 -22.30
C SER A 486 -14.87 -15.30 -21.10
N SER A 487 -14.78 -16.15 -20.08
CA SER A 487 -14.02 -15.90 -18.86
C SER A 487 -13.26 -17.14 -18.39
N CYS A 488 -12.14 -16.92 -17.71
CA CYS A 488 -11.35 -17.96 -17.06
C CYS A 488 -10.92 -17.44 -15.67
N PRO A 489 -11.57 -17.90 -14.58
CA PRO A 489 -11.12 -17.62 -13.22
C PRO A 489 -9.79 -18.32 -12.93
N LEU A 490 -8.80 -17.57 -12.45
CA LEU A 490 -7.52 -18.11 -11.98
C LEU A 490 -7.59 -18.44 -10.49
N ARG A 491 -6.79 -19.42 -10.05
CA ARG A 491 -6.64 -19.69 -8.62
C ARG A 491 -5.74 -18.64 -7.95
N PRO A 492 -5.99 -18.27 -6.68
CA PRO A 492 -5.07 -17.48 -5.89
C PRO A 492 -3.68 -18.10 -5.89
N ALA A 493 -2.66 -17.26 -6.08
CA ALA A 493 -1.27 -17.68 -6.13
C ALA A 493 -1.00 -18.89 -7.06
N GLN A 494 -1.83 -19.09 -8.11
CA GLN A 494 -1.73 -20.25 -9.02
C GLN A 494 -0.32 -20.40 -9.60
N THR A 495 0.36 -19.28 -9.82
CA THR A 495 1.77 -19.25 -10.20
C THR A 495 2.45 -18.14 -9.41
N VAL A 496 3.77 -18.18 -9.28
CA VAL A 496 4.54 -17.09 -8.63
C VAL A 496 4.26 -15.74 -9.29
N LEU A 497 4.05 -15.69 -10.61
CA LEU A 497 3.69 -14.47 -11.34
C LEU A 497 2.30 -13.99 -10.93
N VAL A 498 1.30 -14.87 -10.89
CA VAL A 498 -0.06 -14.54 -10.43
C VAL A 498 -0.04 -14.04 -8.98
N GLN A 499 0.70 -14.70 -8.09
CA GLN A 499 0.84 -14.28 -6.70
C GLN A 499 1.42 -12.85 -6.59
N ARG A 500 2.45 -12.54 -7.38
CA ARG A 500 3.04 -11.19 -7.42
C ARG A 500 2.07 -10.16 -7.96
N ILE A 501 1.31 -10.49 -9.01
CA ILE A 501 0.27 -9.62 -9.56
C ILE A 501 -0.81 -9.34 -8.52
N GLU A 502 -1.26 -10.36 -7.78
CA GLU A 502 -2.24 -10.21 -6.71
C GLU A 502 -1.73 -9.34 -5.54
N GLN A 503 -0.46 -9.49 -5.16
CA GLN A 503 0.19 -8.62 -4.15
C GLN A 503 0.25 -7.17 -4.63
N ARG A 504 0.64 -6.94 -5.89
CA ARG A 504 0.67 -5.61 -6.51
C ARG A 504 -0.72 -4.98 -6.59
N LEU A 505 -1.75 -5.78 -6.91
CA LEU A 505 -3.14 -5.34 -6.90
C LEU A 505 -3.61 -4.94 -5.50
N ALA A 506 -3.25 -5.71 -4.46
CA ALA A 506 -3.61 -5.38 -3.07
C ALA A 506 -2.95 -4.07 -2.60
N GLN A 507 -1.68 -3.85 -2.98
CA GLN A 507 -0.99 -2.59 -2.74
C GLN A 507 -1.66 -1.41 -3.47
N LEU A 508 -2.01 -1.57 -4.75
CA LEU A 508 -2.71 -0.55 -5.53
C LEU A 508 -4.07 -0.19 -4.93
N ALA A 509 -4.86 -1.19 -4.55
CA ALA A 509 -6.20 -1.01 -3.98
C ALA A 509 -6.18 -0.56 -2.51
N LYS A 510 -5.02 -0.69 -1.82
CA LYS A 510 -4.88 -0.47 -0.37
C LYS A 510 -5.87 -1.33 0.44
N LEU A 511 -6.13 -2.55 -0.03
CA LEU A 511 -7.04 -3.50 0.60
C LEU A 511 -6.32 -4.83 0.87
N PRO A 512 -6.72 -5.60 1.91
CA PRO A 512 -6.08 -6.86 2.23
C PRO A 512 -6.13 -7.85 1.06
N LEU A 513 -5.10 -8.67 0.94
CA LEU A 513 -4.99 -9.66 -0.13
C LEU A 513 -6.17 -10.65 -0.05
N GLU A 514 -6.63 -10.98 1.15
CA GLU A 514 -7.70 -11.91 1.46
C GLU A 514 -9.07 -11.47 0.91
N ASN A 515 -9.24 -10.17 0.67
CA ASN A 515 -10.46 -9.57 0.12
C ASN A 515 -10.51 -9.62 -1.41
N LEU A 516 -9.38 -9.85 -2.09
CA LEU A 516 -9.34 -9.99 -3.55
C LEU A 516 -10.01 -11.31 -3.97
N GLU A 517 -11.07 -11.19 -4.76
CA GLU A 517 -11.68 -12.31 -5.49
C GLU A 517 -10.71 -12.90 -6.50
N ARG A 518 -10.99 -14.11 -7.00
CA ARG A 518 -10.22 -14.72 -8.10
C ARG A 518 -10.04 -13.73 -9.25
N LEU A 519 -8.81 -13.62 -9.77
CA LEU A 519 -8.57 -12.90 -11.01
C LEU A 519 -9.38 -13.58 -12.12
N VAL A 520 -10.19 -12.82 -12.85
CA VAL A 520 -11.01 -13.36 -13.95
C VAL A 520 -10.49 -12.82 -15.26
N VAL A 521 -9.73 -13.64 -15.98
CA VAL A 521 -9.33 -13.33 -17.35
C VAL A 521 -10.56 -13.35 -18.24
N VAL A 522 -10.75 -12.33 -19.06
CA VAL A 522 -11.90 -12.18 -19.96
C VAL A 522 -11.47 -11.99 -21.40
N ARG A 523 -12.27 -12.54 -22.31
CA ARG A 523 -12.08 -12.46 -23.76
C ARG A 523 -13.35 -11.99 -24.46
N TYR A 524 -13.23 -10.97 -25.30
CA TYR A 524 -14.30 -10.44 -26.16
C TYR A 524 -13.88 -10.58 -27.63
N GLU A 525 -14.59 -11.44 -28.36
CA GLU A 525 -14.53 -11.50 -29.83
C GLU A 525 -15.17 -10.24 -30.45
N PRO A 526 -14.92 -9.93 -31.73
CA PRO A 526 -15.61 -8.84 -32.42
C PRO A 526 -17.14 -8.90 -32.22
N GLY A 527 -17.73 -7.78 -31.83
CA GLY A 527 -19.16 -7.64 -31.53
C GLY A 527 -19.59 -8.12 -30.15
N GLN A 528 -18.72 -8.76 -29.35
CA GLN A 528 -19.05 -9.13 -27.98
C GLN A 528 -18.87 -7.95 -27.02
N GLU A 529 -19.78 -7.82 -26.05
CA GLU A 529 -19.83 -6.70 -25.12
C GLU A 529 -20.14 -7.15 -23.70
N PHE A 530 -19.98 -6.21 -22.77
CA PHE A 530 -20.63 -6.26 -21.47
C PHE A 530 -21.47 -4.98 -21.36
N SER A 531 -22.79 -5.13 -21.45
CA SER A 531 -23.74 -4.04 -21.36
C SER A 531 -23.64 -3.31 -20.02
N LEU A 532 -24.24 -2.11 -19.94
CA LEU A 532 -24.19 -1.25 -18.75
C LEU A 532 -24.53 -2.01 -17.46
N HIS A 533 -23.62 -1.94 -16.49
CA HIS A 533 -23.75 -2.59 -15.19
C HIS A 533 -22.96 -1.83 -14.12
N HIS A 534 -23.20 -2.20 -12.86
CA HIS A 534 -22.43 -1.76 -11.70
C HIS A 534 -21.82 -3.00 -11.05
N ASP A 535 -20.58 -2.93 -10.57
CA ASP A 535 -19.90 -4.09 -9.99
C ASP A 535 -20.41 -4.47 -8.58
N GLY A 536 -21.14 -3.56 -7.95
CA GLY A 536 -21.85 -3.76 -6.68
C GLY A 536 -21.12 -3.18 -5.48
N LYS A 537 -21.86 -2.61 -4.52
CA LYS A 537 -21.28 -2.04 -3.29
C LYS A 537 -20.50 -3.02 -2.41
N PHE A 538 -20.79 -4.31 -2.52
CA PHE A 538 -20.05 -5.36 -1.80
C PHE A 538 -18.63 -5.57 -2.36
N ARG A 539 -18.30 -4.92 -3.48
CA ARG A 539 -16.96 -4.81 -4.03
C ARG A 539 -16.48 -3.35 -3.96
N PRO A 540 -15.95 -2.86 -2.83
CA PRO A 540 -15.60 -1.45 -2.65
C PRO A 540 -14.64 -0.92 -3.73
N THR A 541 -13.82 -1.77 -4.33
CA THR A 541 -12.85 -1.38 -5.37
C THR A 541 -12.80 -2.41 -6.50
N THR A 542 -12.87 -1.92 -7.74
CA THR A 542 -12.57 -2.70 -8.95
C THR A 542 -11.25 -2.24 -9.54
N VAL A 543 -10.42 -3.19 -9.96
CA VAL A 543 -9.30 -2.97 -10.89
C VAL A 543 -9.54 -3.79 -12.15
N PHE A 544 -9.45 -3.15 -13.32
CA PHE A 544 -9.49 -3.81 -14.61
C PHE A 544 -8.15 -3.66 -15.33
N ILE A 545 -7.57 -4.75 -15.81
CA ILE A 545 -6.30 -4.74 -16.54
C ILE A 545 -6.54 -5.12 -18.00
N TYR A 546 -5.98 -4.36 -18.94
CA TYR A 546 -5.99 -4.73 -20.35
C TYR A 546 -4.78 -5.60 -20.68
N LEU A 547 -5.01 -6.79 -21.26
CA LEU A 547 -3.94 -7.72 -21.63
C LEU A 547 -3.46 -7.54 -23.07
N ASN A 548 -4.18 -6.75 -23.86
CA ASN A 548 -3.77 -6.33 -25.20
C ASN A 548 -4.38 -4.98 -25.57
N GLU A 549 -3.80 -4.37 -26.59
CA GLU A 549 -4.33 -3.19 -27.26
C GLU A 549 -5.15 -3.58 -28.50
N LEU A 550 -6.07 -2.70 -28.86
CA LEU A 550 -6.83 -2.78 -30.10
C LEU A 550 -6.43 -1.64 -31.03
N PRO A 551 -6.60 -1.80 -32.36
CA PRO A 551 -6.41 -0.70 -33.29
C PRO A 551 -7.23 0.52 -32.91
N ASP A 552 -6.75 1.71 -33.26
CA ASP A 552 -7.50 2.94 -33.00
C ASP A 552 -8.88 2.88 -33.67
N ASN A 553 -9.90 3.36 -32.96
CA ASN A 553 -11.31 3.29 -33.36
C ASN A 553 -11.92 1.88 -33.46
N ALA A 554 -11.22 0.83 -33.01
CA ALA A 554 -11.77 -0.53 -32.97
C ALA A 554 -12.75 -0.77 -31.80
N GLY A 555 -13.15 0.24 -31.02
CA GLY A 555 -14.02 0.06 -29.86
C GLY A 555 -13.32 -0.73 -28.74
N GLY A 556 -14.08 -1.54 -27.99
CA GLY A 556 -13.50 -2.36 -26.92
C GLY A 556 -13.18 -1.62 -25.62
N ASP A 557 -13.44 -0.32 -25.52
CA ASP A 557 -13.13 0.49 -24.35
C ASP A 557 -14.10 0.25 -23.18
N THR A 558 -13.66 0.64 -21.97
CA THR A 558 -14.49 0.62 -20.77
C THR A 558 -15.11 2.00 -20.59
N PHE A 559 -16.40 2.12 -20.86
CA PHE A 559 -17.14 3.37 -20.94
C PHE A 559 -17.96 3.66 -19.68
N PHE A 560 -17.79 4.85 -19.10
CA PHE A 560 -18.50 5.35 -17.93
C PHE A 560 -19.47 6.47 -18.36
N PRO A 561 -20.74 6.17 -18.70
CA PRO A 561 -21.67 7.14 -19.26
C PRO A 561 -21.95 8.34 -18.36
N HIS A 562 -22.01 8.15 -17.04
CA HIS A 562 -22.30 9.25 -16.11
C HIS A 562 -21.14 10.21 -15.91
N LEU A 563 -19.91 9.79 -16.23
CA LEU A 563 -18.71 10.63 -16.18
C LEU A 563 -18.28 11.13 -17.57
N GLY A 564 -18.89 10.62 -18.63
CA GLY A 564 -18.67 11.09 -20.00
C GLY A 564 -17.32 10.73 -20.62
N PHE A 565 -16.61 9.73 -20.08
CA PHE A 565 -15.32 9.29 -20.61
C PHE A 565 -15.20 7.76 -20.69
N SER A 566 -14.15 7.29 -21.36
CA SER A 566 -13.79 5.88 -21.39
C SER A 566 -12.30 5.61 -21.29
N PHE A 567 -11.97 4.39 -20.87
CA PHE A 567 -10.62 3.86 -20.92
C PHE A 567 -10.42 3.00 -22.17
N VAL A 568 -9.52 3.45 -23.03
CA VAL A 568 -9.15 2.73 -24.24
C VAL A 568 -8.19 1.58 -23.89
N PRO A 569 -8.35 0.38 -24.49
CA PRO A 569 -7.46 -0.73 -24.23
C PRO A 569 -6.00 -0.41 -24.58
N ARG A 570 -5.13 -0.53 -23.59
CA ARG A 570 -3.67 -0.38 -23.73
C ARG A 570 -3.00 -1.53 -22.99
N THR A 571 -2.22 -2.32 -23.71
CA THR A 571 -1.58 -3.53 -23.18
C THR A 571 -0.85 -3.26 -21.86
N GLY A 572 -1.13 -4.07 -20.85
CA GLY A 572 -0.53 -3.99 -19.53
C GLY A 572 -1.01 -2.83 -18.65
N CYS A 573 -1.94 -2.00 -19.12
CA CYS A 573 -2.49 -0.89 -18.32
C CYS A 573 -3.58 -1.40 -17.36
N ALA A 574 -3.48 -1.00 -16.09
CA ALA A 574 -4.52 -1.21 -15.09
C ALA A 574 -5.32 0.07 -14.86
N VAL A 575 -6.62 -0.05 -14.66
CA VAL A 575 -7.51 1.06 -14.29
C VAL A 575 -8.31 0.67 -13.05
N MET A 576 -8.40 1.56 -12.08
CA MET A 576 -9.00 1.32 -10.77
C MET A 576 -10.07 2.36 -10.48
N TRP A 577 -11.19 1.93 -9.90
CA TRP A 577 -12.26 2.81 -9.44
C TRP A 577 -12.98 2.24 -8.19
N PRO A 578 -13.55 3.10 -7.33
CA PRO A 578 -14.40 2.67 -6.23
C PRO A 578 -15.80 2.33 -6.73
N ASN A 579 -16.52 1.38 -6.13
CA ASN A 579 -17.94 1.12 -6.49
C ASN A 579 -18.93 1.61 -5.43
N ALA A 580 -18.44 2.12 -4.29
CA ALA A 580 -19.28 2.58 -3.19
C ALA A 580 -18.84 3.96 -2.69
N GLN A 581 -19.80 4.73 -2.20
CA GLN A 581 -19.57 5.99 -1.51
C GLN A 581 -19.07 5.74 -0.08
N GLU A 582 -18.62 6.79 0.62
CA GLU A 582 -18.14 6.70 2.02
C GLU A 582 -19.18 6.14 2.99
N ASP A 583 -20.47 6.31 2.68
CA ASP A 583 -21.58 5.79 3.46
C ASP A 583 -21.94 4.31 3.16
N GLY A 584 -21.19 3.68 2.23
CA GLY A 584 -21.38 2.29 1.79
C GLY A 584 -22.52 2.08 0.79
N SER A 585 -23.17 3.16 0.32
CA SER A 585 -24.14 3.09 -0.77
C SER A 585 -23.44 2.91 -2.13
N GLU A 586 -24.16 2.38 -3.12
CA GLU A 586 -23.62 2.26 -4.48
C GLU A 586 -23.42 3.65 -5.09
N ASP A 587 -22.27 3.86 -5.72
CA ASP A 587 -22.05 5.08 -6.51
C ASP A 587 -22.56 4.87 -7.94
N SER A 588 -23.72 5.43 -8.24
CA SER A 588 -24.35 5.29 -9.57
C SER A 588 -23.49 5.84 -10.71
N ARG A 589 -22.51 6.71 -10.42
CA ARG A 589 -21.54 7.21 -11.40
C ARG A 589 -20.65 6.09 -11.95
N MET A 590 -20.53 4.97 -11.23
CA MET A 590 -19.68 3.82 -11.54
C MET A 590 -20.38 2.77 -12.41
N VAL A 591 -21.61 3.03 -12.84
CA VAL A 591 -22.22 2.27 -13.92
C VAL A 591 -21.34 2.40 -15.17
N HIS A 592 -20.94 1.27 -15.73
CA HIS A 592 -20.01 1.22 -16.87
C HIS A 592 -20.32 0.06 -17.82
N ALA A 593 -19.76 0.11 -19.03
CA ALA A 593 -19.89 -0.93 -20.04
C ALA A 593 -18.54 -1.25 -20.69
N GLY A 594 -18.33 -2.52 -21.03
CA GLY A 594 -17.29 -2.92 -21.98
C GLY A 594 -17.85 -2.87 -23.38
N ARG A 595 -17.58 -1.78 -24.13
CA ARG A 595 -18.11 -1.60 -25.49
C ARG A 595 -17.57 -2.68 -26.42
N PRO A 596 -18.32 -3.07 -27.47
CA PRO A 596 -17.91 -4.14 -28.36
C PRO A 596 -16.65 -3.76 -29.14
N PRO A 597 -15.65 -4.66 -29.25
CA PRO A 597 -14.62 -4.55 -30.25
C PRO A 597 -15.22 -4.66 -31.66
N ALA A 598 -14.93 -3.73 -32.54
CA ALA A 598 -15.30 -3.79 -33.95
C ALA A 598 -14.39 -4.76 -34.72
N THR A 599 -13.10 -4.79 -34.37
CA THR A 599 -12.08 -5.67 -34.97
C THR A 599 -11.10 -6.18 -33.90
N GLY A 600 -10.56 -7.38 -34.12
CA GLY A 600 -9.65 -8.02 -33.18
C GLY A 600 -10.34 -8.57 -31.93
N VAL A 601 -9.55 -9.24 -31.09
CA VAL A 601 -10.02 -9.86 -29.84
C VAL A 601 -9.50 -9.04 -28.67
N LYS A 602 -10.37 -8.62 -27.75
CA LYS A 602 -9.97 -7.93 -26.51
C LYS A 602 -9.76 -8.96 -25.39
N PHE A 603 -8.63 -8.85 -24.70
CA PHE A 603 -8.33 -9.57 -23.48
C PHE A 603 -8.18 -8.60 -22.31
N GLY A 604 -8.65 -9.03 -21.14
CA GLY A 604 -8.49 -8.27 -19.91
C GLY A 604 -8.61 -9.13 -18.67
N VAL A 605 -8.48 -8.52 -17.50
CA VAL A 605 -8.62 -9.18 -16.20
C VAL A 605 -9.48 -8.34 -15.29
N ASN A 606 -10.55 -8.94 -14.76
CA ASN A 606 -11.30 -8.33 -13.66
C ASN A 606 -10.66 -8.73 -12.33
N CYS A 607 -10.37 -7.72 -11.51
CA CYS A 607 -9.81 -7.89 -10.18
C CYS A 607 -10.74 -7.16 -9.20
N PHE A 608 -11.55 -7.91 -8.46
CA PHE A 608 -12.55 -7.35 -7.56
C PHE A 608 -12.11 -7.51 -6.11
N PHE A 609 -12.08 -6.41 -5.35
CA PHE A 609 -11.90 -6.47 -3.91
C PHE A 609 -13.26 -6.46 -3.24
N ASN A 610 -13.56 -7.48 -2.46
CA ASN A 610 -14.82 -7.67 -1.77
C ASN A 610 -14.76 -7.19 -0.32
N VAL A 611 -15.89 -6.82 0.28
CA VAL A 611 -15.95 -6.49 1.72
C VAL A 611 -15.66 -7.69 2.61
N ASP A 612 -16.01 -8.91 2.16
CA ASP A 612 -15.70 -10.13 2.91
C ASP A 612 -14.36 -10.74 2.49
N VAL A 613 -13.81 -11.56 3.38
CA VAL A 613 -12.69 -12.46 3.07
C VAL A 613 -13.14 -13.51 2.04
N LYS A 614 -12.43 -13.60 0.92
CA LYS A 614 -12.70 -14.55 -0.19
C LYS A 614 -11.69 -15.67 -0.31
N ARG A 615 -10.55 -15.55 0.36
CA ARG A 615 -9.53 -16.59 0.42
C ARG A 615 -8.86 -16.61 1.78
N VAL A 616 -8.55 -17.81 2.27
CA VAL A 616 -7.72 -18.01 3.44
C VAL A 616 -6.35 -18.39 2.94
N VAL A 617 -5.42 -17.44 3.04
CA VAL A 617 -4.00 -17.78 2.97
C VAL A 617 -3.67 -18.30 4.37
N SER A 618 -3.62 -19.63 4.53
CA SER A 618 -2.98 -20.18 5.72
C SER A 618 -1.60 -19.55 5.80
N SER A 619 -1.32 -18.75 6.84
CA SER A 619 0.02 -18.28 7.16
C SER A 619 0.96 -19.47 6.97
N PRO A 620 2.09 -19.32 6.25
CA PRO A 620 2.81 -20.46 5.71
C PRO A 620 3.08 -21.44 6.85
N SER A 621 2.37 -22.58 6.82
CA SER A 621 2.94 -23.79 7.33
C SER A 621 4.27 -23.96 6.59
N MET A 622 5.31 -24.34 7.32
CA MET A 622 6.61 -24.66 6.71
C MET A 622 6.37 -25.53 5.47
N THR A 623 6.72 -25.03 4.29
CA THR A 623 6.72 -25.87 3.09
C THR A 623 7.82 -26.91 3.25
N VAL A 624 7.48 -28.18 3.06
CA VAL A 624 8.47 -29.25 3.18
C VAL A 624 9.12 -29.46 1.81
N ALA A 625 10.45 -29.46 1.78
CA ALA A 625 11.23 -29.71 0.57
C ALA A 625 10.93 -31.10 0.00
N ALA A 626 11.01 -31.28 -1.31
CA ALA A 626 10.65 -32.52 -1.97
C ALA A 626 11.47 -33.71 -1.45
N GLU A 627 12.74 -33.47 -1.12
CA GLU A 627 13.70 -34.46 -0.62
C GLU A 627 13.36 -34.96 0.79
N GLU A 628 12.65 -34.13 1.56
CA GLU A 628 12.24 -34.41 2.94
C GLU A 628 10.83 -35.03 3.00
N CYS A 629 10.07 -34.94 1.91
CA CYS A 629 8.72 -35.49 1.83
C CYS A 629 8.73 -37.01 1.56
N PRO A 630 7.96 -37.80 2.32
CA PRO A 630 7.69 -39.19 1.97
C PRO A 630 7.02 -39.28 0.59
N ALA A 631 7.49 -40.22 -0.22
CA ALA A 631 6.88 -40.57 -1.50
C ALA A 631 5.92 -41.74 -1.33
N ILE A 632 4.67 -41.52 -1.72
CA ILE A 632 3.62 -42.53 -1.77
C ILE A 632 3.55 -43.04 -3.21
N ASP A 633 3.97 -44.27 -3.43
CA ASP A 633 3.82 -44.95 -4.72
C ASP A 633 2.41 -45.56 -4.82
N ILE A 634 1.60 -45.08 -5.77
CA ILE A 634 0.24 -45.56 -5.98
C ILE A 634 0.23 -47.07 -6.26
N ALA A 635 1.22 -47.59 -6.97
CA ALA A 635 1.31 -49.02 -7.27
C ALA A 635 1.53 -49.87 -6.01
N SER A 636 2.10 -49.30 -4.95
CA SER A 636 2.29 -50.00 -3.66
C SER A 636 0.99 -50.17 -2.86
N LEU A 637 -0.08 -49.43 -3.21
CA LEU A 637 -1.36 -49.46 -2.50
C LEU A 637 -2.25 -50.65 -2.88
N GLU A 638 -1.98 -51.31 -4.02
CA GLU A 638 -2.85 -52.38 -4.52
C GLU A 638 -2.75 -53.71 -3.73
N GLY A 639 -1.64 -53.99 -3.05
CA GLY A 639 -1.39 -55.28 -2.40
C GLY A 639 -1.44 -56.47 -3.38
N ASP A 640 -1.24 -57.69 -2.86
CA ASP A 640 -1.21 -58.92 -3.68
C ASP A 640 -2.59 -59.17 -4.33
N ARG A 641 -2.61 -59.27 -5.67
CA ARG A 641 -3.81 -59.12 -6.52
C ARG A 641 -4.87 -60.19 -6.27
N GLY A 642 -5.92 -59.84 -5.53
CA GLY A 642 -7.18 -60.59 -5.45
C GLY A 642 -8.26 -59.99 -6.35
N THR A 643 -8.41 -60.55 -7.55
CA THR A 643 -9.58 -60.64 -8.46
C THR A 643 -10.85 -59.77 -8.20
N SER A 644 -10.75 -58.46 -7.99
CA SER A 644 -11.93 -57.57 -8.04
C SER A 644 -11.86 -56.66 -9.26
N GLU A 645 -12.81 -56.80 -10.19
CA GLU A 645 -12.96 -56.01 -11.43
C GLU A 645 -13.24 -54.51 -11.22
N ARG A 646 -13.24 -54.01 -9.98
CA ARG A 646 -13.47 -52.60 -9.67
C ARG A 646 -12.19 -51.94 -9.19
N SER A 647 -11.82 -50.83 -9.84
CA SER A 647 -10.73 -49.97 -9.40
C SER A 647 -11.03 -49.46 -7.97
N ARG A 648 -10.03 -49.57 -7.08
CA ARG A 648 -10.15 -49.17 -5.67
C ARG A 648 -9.72 -47.72 -5.51
N THR A 649 -10.52 -46.92 -4.83
CA THR A 649 -10.15 -45.56 -4.45
C THR A 649 -9.47 -45.56 -3.09
N PHE A 650 -8.33 -44.89 -2.99
CA PHE A 650 -7.63 -44.70 -1.73
C PHE A 650 -7.64 -43.22 -1.36
N SER A 651 -8.02 -42.91 -0.12
CA SER A 651 -7.88 -41.56 0.45
C SER A 651 -6.57 -41.53 1.24
N LEU A 652 -5.65 -40.66 0.84
CA LEU A 652 -4.43 -40.41 1.60
C LEU A 652 -4.80 -39.67 2.89
N GLY A 653 -4.16 -40.00 4.01
CA GLY A 653 -4.43 -39.45 5.34
C GLY A 653 -3.96 -38.00 5.53
N THR A 654 -3.98 -37.21 4.46
CA THR A 654 -3.63 -35.78 4.45
C THR A 654 -4.86 -34.93 4.80
N GLU A 655 -4.63 -33.70 5.27
CA GLU A 655 -5.70 -32.72 5.46
C GLU A 655 -5.39 -31.42 4.69
N PRO A 656 -6.12 -31.14 3.58
CA PRO A 656 -7.21 -31.92 3.00
C PRO A 656 -6.79 -33.26 2.37
N ALA A 657 -7.74 -34.18 2.25
CA ALA A 657 -7.51 -35.52 1.72
C ALA A 657 -7.23 -35.52 0.20
N LEU A 658 -6.12 -36.12 -0.20
CA LEU A 658 -5.85 -36.48 -1.59
C LEU A 658 -6.47 -37.84 -1.90
N ARG A 659 -7.05 -38.02 -3.08
CA ARG A 659 -7.61 -39.30 -3.53
C ARG A 659 -6.81 -39.84 -4.72
N VAL A 660 -6.52 -41.14 -4.69
CA VAL A 660 -5.83 -41.82 -5.79
C VAL A 660 -6.60 -43.05 -6.23
N VAL A 661 -6.55 -43.32 -7.52
CA VAL A 661 -7.21 -44.46 -8.16
C VAL A 661 -6.21 -45.14 -9.09
N PRO A 662 -5.62 -46.28 -8.68
CA PRO A 662 -4.70 -47.02 -9.52
C PRO A 662 -5.40 -47.52 -10.79
N SER A 663 -4.67 -47.51 -11.92
CA SER A 663 -5.15 -48.05 -13.20
C SER A 663 -6.54 -47.54 -13.61
N PHE A 664 -6.79 -46.24 -13.44
CA PHE A 664 -8.06 -45.61 -13.80
C PHE A 664 -8.32 -45.66 -15.32
N LEU A 665 -7.26 -45.45 -16.12
CA LEU A 665 -7.24 -45.76 -17.54
C LEU A 665 -6.47 -47.06 -17.78
N THR A 666 -6.89 -47.81 -18.80
CA THR A 666 -6.04 -48.90 -19.30
C THR A 666 -4.79 -48.33 -19.98
N PRO A 667 -3.69 -49.09 -20.08
CA PRO A 667 -2.50 -48.64 -20.81
C PRO A 667 -2.81 -48.21 -22.25
N GLU A 668 -3.71 -48.91 -22.94
CA GLU A 668 -4.10 -48.60 -24.32
C GLU A 668 -4.89 -47.29 -24.42
N GLU A 669 -5.79 -47.04 -23.47
CA GLU A 669 -6.52 -45.77 -23.39
C GLU A 669 -5.54 -44.61 -23.14
N ALA A 670 -4.58 -44.81 -22.22
CA ALA A 670 -3.58 -43.80 -21.91
C ALA A 670 -2.67 -43.49 -23.10
N GLU A 671 -2.22 -44.51 -23.84
CA GLU A 671 -1.46 -44.35 -25.07
C GLU A 671 -2.23 -43.60 -26.17
N ASP A 672 -3.54 -43.88 -26.32
CA ASP A 672 -4.37 -43.19 -27.31
C ASP A 672 -4.55 -41.69 -26.98
N PHE A 673 -4.71 -41.34 -25.69
CA PHE A 673 -4.69 -39.93 -25.27
C PHE A 673 -3.33 -39.27 -25.51
N GLU A 674 -2.24 -39.94 -25.16
CA GLU A 674 -0.88 -39.43 -25.33
C GLU A 674 -0.56 -39.17 -26.81
N ALA A 675 -0.93 -40.10 -27.70
CA ALA A 675 -0.74 -39.99 -29.15
C ALA A 675 -1.52 -38.83 -29.79
N LYS A 676 -2.60 -38.38 -29.16
CA LYS A 676 -3.42 -37.24 -29.60
C LYS A 676 -2.80 -35.88 -29.25
N GLY A 677 -1.69 -35.85 -28.51
CA GLY A 677 -0.93 -34.65 -28.20
C GLY A 677 -0.09 -34.18 -29.38
N ARG A 678 -0.28 -32.92 -29.77
CA ARG A 678 0.67 -32.24 -30.66
C ARG A 678 1.54 -31.31 -29.81
N PRO A 679 2.84 -31.16 -30.11
CA PRO A 679 3.64 -30.14 -29.45
C PRO A 679 3.06 -28.76 -29.78
N ALA A 680 2.48 -28.10 -28.77
CA ALA A 680 2.13 -26.70 -28.86
C ALA A 680 3.41 -25.88 -28.64
N SER A 681 3.64 -24.85 -29.48
CA SER A 681 4.66 -23.85 -29.19
C SER A 681 4.18 -22.99 -28.01
N SER A 682 4.80 -23.12 -26.84
CA SER A 682 4.63 -22.15 -25.76
C SER A 682 5.78 -21.14 -25.83
N SER A 683 5.46 -19.86 -25.67
CA SER A 683 6.41 -18.77 -25.52
C SER A 683 7.10 -18.77 -24.16
N PHE A 684 6.55 -19.48 -23.17
CA PHE A 684 6.99 -19.43 -21.79
C PHE A 684 7.75 -20.70 -21.38
N GLN A 685 9.08 -20.58 -21.24
CA GLN A 685 9.89 -21.66 -20.66
C GLN A 685 9.56 -21.81 -19.16
N GLY A 686 9.13 -22.99 -18.73
CA GLY A 686 8.92 -23.29 -17.30
C GLY A 686 7.45 -23.37 -16.82
N SER A 687 6.45 -23.31 -17.71
CA SER A 687 5.05 -23.55 -17.38
C SER A 687 4.56 -24.96 -17.78
N THR A 688 3.51 -25.47 -17.11
CA THR A 688 2.72 -26.59 -17.66
C THR A 688 2.25 -26.18 -19.06
N VAL A 689 2.14 -27.08 -20.04
CA VAL A 689 1.71 -26.72 -21.40
C VAL A 689 0.46 -27.48 -21.77
N THR A 690 -0.60 -26.78 -22.20
CA THR A 690 -1.80 -27.45 -22.73
C THR A 690 -1.50 -27.87 -24.16
N LEU A 691 -1.36 -29.18 -24.37
CA LEU A 691 -1.11 -29.77 -25.68
C LEU A 691 -2.38 -29.82 -26.52
N ARG A 692 -3.53 -30.07 -25.87
CA ARG A 692 -4.85 -30.14 -26.50
C ARG A 692 -5.95 -29.95 -25.47
N THR A 693 -7.03 -29.27 -25.85
CA THR A 693 -8.30 -29.26 -25.10
C THR A 693 -9.32 -30.04 -25.93
N PHE A 694 -10.00 -31.00 -25.30
CA PHE A 694 -11.02 -31.79 -25.96
C PHE A 694 -12.39 -31.10 -25.90
N GLY A 695 -13.15 -31.19 -26.98
CA GLY A 695 -14.57 -30.89 -26.95
C GLY A 695 -15.33 -31.89 -26.06
N PHE A 696 -16.46 -31.46 -25.49
CA PHE A 696 -17.30 -32.35 -24.71
C PHE A 696 -17.75 -33.53 -25.56
N GLN A 697 -17.50 -34.75 -25.08
CA GLN A 697 -17.84 -35.98 -25.80
C GLN A 697 -17.29 -36.03 -27.24
N GLU A 698 -16.12 -35.41 -27.49
CA GLU A 698 -15.53 -35.29 -28.84
C GLU A 698 -15.31 -36.65 -29.52
N THR A 699 -14.92 -37.66 -28.75
CA THR A 699 -14.75 -39.05 -29.22
C THR A 699 -15.42 -40.02 -28.26
N PRO A 700 -15.72 -41.27 -28.69
CA PRO A 700 -16.28 -42.29 -27.79
C PRO A 700 -15.43 -42.51 -26.54
N LEU A 701 -14.10 -42.56 -26.68
CA LEU A 701 -13.18 -42.67 -25.54
C LEU A 701 -13.27 -41.46 -24.59
N VAL A 702 -13.30 -40.24 -25.13
CA VAL A 702 -13.47 -39.01 -24.31
C VAL A 702 -14.78 -39.07 -23.54
N ALA A 703 -15.88 -39.48 -24.18
CA ALA A 703 -17.19 -39.59 -23.54
C ALA A 703 -17.16 -40.63 -22.40
N GLN A 704 -16.54 -41.79 -22.60
CA GLN A 704 -16.40 -42.83 -21.58
C GLN A 704 -15.53 -42.40 -20.39
N VAL A 705 -14.45 -41.64 -20.65
CA VAL A 705 -13.61 -41.09 -19.58
C VAL A 705 -14.34 -39.99 -18.81
N GLU A 706 -15.07 -39.11 -19.49
CA GLU A 706 -15.92 -38.09 -18.84
C GLU A 706 -16.98 -38.76 -17.94
N GLU A 707 -17.64 -39.80 -18.43
CA GLU A 707 -18.63 -40.57 -17.66
C GLU A 707 -18.01 -41.19 -16.41
N ARG A 708 -16.90 -41.94 -16.56
CA ARG A 708 -16.14 -42.50 -15.42
C ARG A 708 -15.75 -41.44 -14.38
N LEU A 709 -15.25 -40.29 -14.83
CA LEU A 709 -14.85 -39.19 -13.95
C LEU A 709 -16.04 -38.59 -13.18
N THR A 710 -17.20 -38.45 -13.83
CA THR A 710 -18.41 -37.89 -13.23
C THR A 710 -19.07 -38.84 -12.24
N GLU A 711 -19.18 -40.12 -12.58
CA GLU A 711 -19.70 -41.16 -11.69
C GLU A 711 -18.86 -41.28 -10.43
N TRP A 712 -17.53 -41.29 -10.58
CA TRP A 712 -16.60 -41.41 -9.48
C TRP A 712 -16.57 -40.19 -8.54
N ASN A 713 -16.68 -38.97 -9.10
CA ASN A 713 -16.67 -37.74 -8.29
C ASN A 713 -18.03 -37.35 -7.71
N GLU A 714 -19.11 -38.00 -8.16
CA GLU A 714 -20.50 -37.62 -7.87
C GLU A 714 -20.84 -36.20 -8.37
N PHE A 715 -20.24 -35.79 -9.48
CA PHE A 715 -20.56 -34.52 -10.16
C PHE A 715 -21.44 -34.79 -11.38
N ALA A 716 -22.42 -33.92 -11.64
CA ALA A 716 -23.15 -33.97 -12.90
C ALA A 716 -22.21 -33.70 -14.08
N ALA A 717 -22.44 -34.34 -15.23
CA ALA A 717 -21.64 -34.10 -16.43
C ALA A 717 -21.60 -32.61 -16.80
N ALA A 718 -22.70 -31.88 -16.62
CA ALA A 718 -22.79 -30.44 -16.82
C ALA A 718 -21.73 -29.61 -16.06
N ASN A 719 -21.23 -30.14 -14.94
CA ASN A 719 -20.25 -29.50 -14.07
C ASN A 719 -18.80 -29.91 -14.36
N LEU A 720 -18.58 -30.92 -15.21
CA LEU A 720 -17.24 -31.32 -15.65
C LEU A 720 -16.79 -30.42 -16.81
N GLY A 721 -15.69 -29.70 -16.61
CA GLY A 721 -15.02 -28.93 -17.65
C GLY A 721 -14.39 -29.81 -18.73
N SER A 722 -13.97 -29.20 -19.84
CA SER A 722 -13.29 -29.91 -20.92
C SER A 722 -12.04 -30.62 -20.40
N LEU A 723 -11.85 -31.88 -20.82
CA LEU A 723 -10.61 -32.60 -20.55
C LEU A 723 -9.45 -31.91 -21.28
N ARG A 724 -8.29 -31.82 -20.62
CA ARG A 724 -7.10 -31.17 -21.18
C ARG A 724 -5.92 -32.12 -21.14
N LEU A 725 -5.30 -32.31 -22.29
CA LEU A 725 -4.01 -32.96 -22.37
C LEU A 725 -2.93 -31.92 -22.04
N VAL A 726 -2.16 -32.17 -20.99
CA VAL A 726 -1.15 -31.25 -20.50
C VAL A 726 0.21 -31.93 -20.38
N ARG A 727 1.28 -31.15 -20.50
CA ARG A 727 2.63 -31.54 -20.10
C ARG A 727 2.98 -30.84 -18.80
N GLY A 728 3.17 -31.59 -17.73
CA GLY A 728 3.49 -31.08 -16.40
C GLY A 728 4.86 -30.39 -16.36
N ASN A 729 5.02 -29.38 -15.50
CA ASN A 729 6.29 -28.69 -15.29
C ASN A 729 6.72 -28.75 -13.82
N THR A 730 8.01 -28.50 -13.60
CA THR A 730 8.72 -28.51 -12.31
C THR A 730 8.60 -27.22 -11.51
N GLY A 731 7.97 -26.17 -12.06
CA GLY A 731 7.72 -24.91 -11.37
C GLY A 731 6.59 -24.96 -10.33
N LEU A 732 6.78 -24.30 -9.18
CA LEU A 732 5.81 -24.18 -8.08
C LEU A 732 4.45 -23.60 -8.50
N GLY A 733 3.36 -24.33 -8.19
CA GLY A 733 1.97 -23.95 -8.47
C GLY A 733 1.45 -24.34 -9.85
N MET A 734 2.33 -24.77 -10.76
CA MET A 734 1.99 -25.00 -12.17
C MET A 734 1.15 -26.25 -12.42
N GLY A 735 1.01 -27.16 -11.45
CA GLY A 735 0.14 -28.36 -11.53
C GLY A 735 -1.36 -28.07 -11.38
N ASN A 736 -1.73 -26.89 -10.87
CA ASN A 736 -3.12 -26.55 -10.56
C ASN A 736 -3.80 -25.74 -11.67
N ARG A 737 -3.95 -26.32 -12.87
CA ARG A 737 -4.58 -25.62 -14.01
C ARG A 737 -6.09 -25.55 -13.97
N GLY A 738 -6.74 -26.32 -13.11
CA GLY A 738 -8.20 -26.38 -13.01
C GLY A 738 -8.78 -25.29 -12.12
N CYS A 739 -9.96 -24.78 -12.49
CA CYS A 739 -10.81 -24.01 -11.58
C CYS A 739 -12.06 -24.84 -11.24
N GLY A 740 -12.56 -24.73 -10.00
CA GLY A 740 -13.67 -25.56 -9.52
C GLY A 740 -13.50 -25.97 -8.07
N GLN A 741 -14.35 -26.86 -7.57
CA GLN A 741 -14.27 -27.41 -6.21
C GLN A 741 -13.23 -28.53 -6.10
N ARG A 742 -12.99 -29.27 -7.18
CA ARG A 742 -12.02 -30.38 -7.25
C ARG A 742 -11.30 -30.38 -8.60
N SER A 743 -10.11 -30.98 -8.60
CA SER A 743 -9.32 -31.20 -9.81
C SER A 743 -8.71 -32.60 -9.77
N ALA A 744 -8.54 -33.19 -10.93
CA ALA A 744 -7.89 -34.49 -11.08
C ALA A 744 -6.91 -34.46 -12.26
N SER A 745 -5.84 -35.24 -12.15
CA SER A 745 -4.89 -35.53 -13.21
C SER A 745 -4.73 -37.03 -13.35
N ILE A 746 -4.68 -37.51 -14.59
CA ILE A 746 -4.40 -38.91 -14.92
C ILE A 746 -3.04 -38.97 -15.59
N CYS A 747 -2.16 -39.87 -15.12
CA CYS A 747 -0.84 -40.04 -15.69
C CYS A 747 -0.92 -40.78 -17.04
N LEU A 748 -0.39 -40.17 -18.10
CA LEU A 748 -0.32 -40.81 -19.43
C LEU A 748 1.09 -41.29 -19.77
N SER A 749 2.12 -40.66 -19.21
CA SER A 749 3.50 -41.14 -19.36
C SER A 749 3.78 -42.37 -18.49
N GLU A 750 4.94 -43.00 -18.68
CA GLU A 750 5.34 -44.18 -17.87
C GLU A 750 5.34 -43.90 -16.37
N LYS A 751 5.73 -42.68 -16.00
CA LYS A 751 5.84 -42.24 -14.60
C LYS A 751 5.56 -40.75 -14.50
N ALA A 752 4.84 -40.35 -13.46
CA ALA A 752 4.75 -38.97 -13.00
C ALA A 752 4.96 -38.90 -11.48
N GLU A 753 5.39 -37.76 -10.99
CA GLU A 753 5.54 -37.54 -9.55
C GLU A 753 5.06 -36.14 -9.19
N ALA A 754 4.08 -36.05 -8.29
CA ALA A 754 3.50 -34.80 -7.81
C ALA A 754 3.94 -34.49 -6.38
N HIS A 755 4.48 -33.31 -6.12
CA HIS A 755 4.91 -32.85 -4.79
C HIS A 755 3.97 -31.78 -4.26
N PHE A 756 3.34 -32.06 -3.12
CA PHE A 756 2.45 -31.17 -2.39
C PHE A 756 3.20 -30.58 -1.17
N PRO A 757 3.91 -29.45 -1.31
CA PRO A 757 4.79 -28.92 -0.27
C PRO A 757 4.08 -28.55 1.03
N HIS A 758 2.82 -28.10 0.96
CA HIS A 758 2.04 -27.73 2.14
C HIS A 758 1.42 -28.92 2.88
N LEU A 759 1.27 -30.06 2.18
CA LEU A 759 0.85 -31.33 2.78
C LEU A 759 2.05 -32.19 3.21
N GLY A 760 3.27 -31.81 2.81
CA GLY A 760 4.49 -32.54 3.12
C GLY A 760 4.52 -33.94 2.51
N VAL A 761 4.00 -34.12 1.29
CA VAL A 761 3.91 -35.43 0.64
C VAL A 761 4.28 -35.38 -0.84
N ARG A 762 4.84 -36.48 -1.36
CA ARG A 762 4.98 -36.74 -2.79
C ARG A 762 4.12 -37.93 -3.19
N VAL A 763 3.48 -37.87 -4.34
CA VAL A 763 2.67 -38.94 -4.92
C VAL A 763 3.30 -39.38 -6.22
N VAL A 764 3.71 -40.64 -6.32
CA VAL A 764 4.28 -41.25 -7.53
C VAL A 764 3.16 -42.01 -8.25
N MET A 765 2.96 -41.67 -9.52
CA MET A 765 1.93 -42.21 -10.40
C MET A 765 2.59 -43.00 -11.52
N GLN A 766 1.95 -44.10 -11.93
CA GLN A 766 2.27 -44.86 -13.14
C GLN A 766 1.23 -44.58 -14.22
N ARG A 767 1.53 -44.98 -15.46
CA ARG A 767 0.60 -44.85 -16.60
C ARG A 767 -0.79 -45.39 -16.24
N GLY A 768 -1.80 -44.54 -16.39
CA GLY A 768 -3.20 -44.85 -16.12
C GLY A 768 -3.68 -44.48 -14.72
N ASP A 769 -2.79 -44.18 -13.77
CA ASP A 769 -3.18 -43.79 -12.42
C ASP A 769 -3.84 -42.40 -12.40
N LEU A 770 -4.86 -42.24 -11.55
CA LEU A 770 -5.52 -40.97 -11.30
C LEU A 770 -5.17 -40.44 -9.91
N LEU A 771 -4.90 -39.14 -9.84
CA LEU A 771 -4.71 -38.36 -8.62
C LEU A 771 -5.70 -37.19 -8.61
N GLU A 772 -6.39 -36.99 -7.49
CA GLU A 772 -7.37 -35.91 -7.31
C GLU A 772 -7.19 -35.22 -5.97
N TRP A 773 -7.51 -33.94 -5.96
CA TRP A 773 -7.43 -33.08 -4.80
C TRP A 773 -8.58 -32.06 -4.76
N PRO A 774 -9.00 -31.64 -3.56
CA PRO A 774 -9.95 -30.54 -3.40
C PRO A 774 -9.26 -29.18 -3.62
N ASN A 775 -10.02 -28.23 -4.15
CA ASN A 775 -9.57 -26.85 -4.39
C ASN A 775 -10.18 -25.85 -3.39
N ALA A 776 -11.24 -26.21 -2.66
CA ALA A 776 -11.94 -25.33 -1.73
C ALA A 776 -12.42 -26.08 -0.49
N TRP A 777 -12.58 -25.37 0.63
CA TRP A 777 -13.17 -25.86 1.88
C TRP A 777 -14.47 -25.09 2.23
N PHE A 778 -15.36 -25.73 2.99
CA PHE A 778 -16.62 -25.13 3.44
C PHE A 778 -16.59 -24.88 4.95
N GLN A 779 -16.87 -23.64 5.35
CA GLN A 779 -17.00 -23.27 6.75
C GLN A 779 -18.36 -23.72 7.30
N SER A 780 -18.41 -24.93 7.87
CA SER A 780 -19.56 -25.54 8.59
C SER A 780 -20.79 -25.93 7.75
N GLU A 781 -21.34 -27.11 8.02
CA GLU A 781 -22.62 -27.60 7.45
C GLU A 781 -23.87 -26.89 8.01
N THR A 782 -23.73 -25.96 8.98
CA THR A 782 -24.88 -25.48 9.79
C THR A 782 -25.12 -23.96 9.81
N ALA A 783 -24.42 -23.12 9.04
CA ALA A 783 -24.72 -21.68 8.97
C ALA A 783 -25.19 -21.25 7.59
N LYS A 784 -26.16 -20.33 7.55
CA LYS A 784 -26.94 -19.86 6.39
C LYS A 784 -26.14 -19.16 5.27
N GLU A 785 -24.81 -19.11 5.34
CA GLU A 785 -23.96 -18.50 4.31
C GLU A 785 -22.80 -19.45 3.99
N LYS A 786 -22.96 -20.23 2.91
CA LYS A 786 -21.88 -21.07 2.35
C LYS A 786 -20.84 -20.15 1.69
N ILE A 787 -19.89 -19.64 2.46
CA ILE A 787 -18.71 -18.99 1.89
C ILE A 787 -17.75 -20.10 1.44
N THR A 788 -17.61 -20.27 0.13
CA THR A 788 -16.60 -21.16 -0.47
C THR A 788 -15.26 -20.46 -0.39
N VAL A 789 -14.32 -21.01 0.37
CA VAL A 789 -12.97 -20.46 0.52
C VAL A 789 -11.98 -21.39 -0.17
N GLU A 790 -11.10 -20.84 -1.00
CA GLU A 790 -10.04 -21.64 -1.63
C GLU A 790 -9.04 -22.21 -0.61
N ASP A 791 -8.67 -23.48 -0.80
CA ASP A 791 -7.66 -24.16 0.01
C ASP A 791 -6.36 -24.27 -0.79
N LEU A 792 -5.34 -23.51 -0.36
CA LEU A 792 -4.04 -23.45 -1.03
C LEU A 792 -3.10 -24.61 -0.64
N ARG A 793 -3.46 -25.43 0.35
CA ARG A 793 -2.62 -26.56 0.79
C ARG A 793 -2.47 -27.64 -0.30
N THR A 794 -3.41 -27.72 -1.24
CA THR A 794 -3.34 -28.65 -2.39
C THR A 794 -2.56 -28.09 -3.58
N SER A 795 -1.83 -26.99 -3.39
CA SER A 795 -0.85 -26.50 -4.37
C SER A 795 0.31 -27.47 -4.53
N HIS A 796 0.63 -27.83 -5.77
CA HIS A 796 1.64 -28.86 -6.06
C HIS A 796 2.44 -28.57 -7.34
N VAL A 797 3.52 -29.34 -7.51
CA VAL A 797 4.40 -29.37 -8.70
C VAL A 797 4.59 -30.78 -9.21
N HIS A 798 4.97 -30.92 -10.48
CA HIS A 798 5.48 -32.20 -10.97
C HIS A 798 7.00 -32.24 -10.90
N LEU A 799 7.58 -33.28 -10.33
CA LEU A 799 9.04 -33.42 -10.25
C LEU A 799 9.66 -34.03 -11.52
N ILE A 800 8.83 -34.61 -12.38
CA ILE A 800 9.21 -35.29 -13.62
C ILE A 800 8.39 -34.70 -14.77
N ASP A 801 9.01 -34.47 -15.91
CA ASP A 801 8.29 -34.11 -17.15
C ASP A 801 7.41 -35.30 -17.56
N ALA A 802 6.10 -35.11 -17.48
CA ALA A 802 5.11 -36.13 -17.75
C ALA A 802 3.91 -35.53 -18.48
N VAL A 803 3.33 -36.33 -19.37
CA VAL A 803 2.07 -36.03 -20.03
C VAL A 803 0.92 -36.51 -19.15
N LEU A 804 -0.06 -35.65 -18.93
CA LEU A 804 -1.20 -35.88 -18.05
C LEU A 804 -2.51 -35.50 -18.76
N LEU A 805 -3.61 -36.11 -18.30
CA LEU A 805 -4.97 -35.71 -18.66
C LEU A 805 -5.63 -35.04 -17.45
N ASP A 806 -5.86 -33.73 -17.54
CA ASP A 806 -6.46 -32.92 -16.49
C ASP A 806 -7.99 -32.85 -16.62
N ALA A 807 -8.67 -32.92 -15.47
CA ALA A 807 -10.10 -32.72 -15.30
C ALA A 807 -10.39 -31.70 -14.20
N SER A 808 -11.46 -30.91 -14.35
CA SER A 808 -11.86 -29.86 -13.39
C SER A 808 -13.36 -29.90 -13.14
N PHE A 809 -13.75 -29.86 -11.86
CA PHE A 809 -15.13 -30.05 -11.43
C PHE A 809 -15.68 -28.77 -10.81
N HIS A 810 -16.66 -28.17 -11.48
CA HIS A 810 -17.20 -26.85 -11.14
C HIS A 810 -18.46 -26.95 -10.27
N ASP A 811 -18.72 -25.92 -9.47
CA ASP A 811 -19.94 -25.77 -8.69
C ASP A 811 -21.18 -25.50 -9.56
N LYS A 812 -20.97 -24.89 -10.74
CA LYS A 812 -22.02 -24.54 -11.70
C LYS A 812 -21.85 -25.31 -13.00
N SER A 813 -22.94 -25.36 -13.78
CA SER A 813 -22.88 -25.86 -15.15
C SER A 813 -21.90 -25.04 -15.97
N VAL A 814 -20.95 -25.72 -16.62
CA VAL A 814 -19.96 -25.13 -17.53
C VAL A 814 -20.11 -25.66 -18.95
N ARG A 815 -20.92 -26.71 -19.14
CA ARG A 815 -21.29 -27.18 -20.48
C ARG A 815 -22.38 -26.29 -21.03
N PRO A 816 -22.32 -25.91 -22.32
CA PRO A 816 -23.43 -25.25 -22.97
C PRO A 816 -24.65 -26.19 -22.89
N ASP A 817 -25.81 -25.63 -22.55
CA ASP A 817 -27.06 -26.38 -22.63
C ASP A 817 -27.21 -26.92 -24.05
N LYS A 818 -27.55 -28.20 -24.21
CA LYS A 818 -27.88 -28.76 -25.51
C LYS A 818 -29.07 -27.95 -26.03
N ALA A 819 -28.81 -27.08 -27.01
CA ALA A 819 -29.84 -26.35 -27.74
C ALA A 819 -30.79 -27.30 -28.46
#